data_AF-A0A6J3IAK8-F1
#
_entry.id   AF-A0A6J3IAK8-F1
#
_cell.length_a   1.000
_cell.length_b   1.000
_cell.length_c   1.000
_cell.angle_alpha   90.00
_cell.angle_beta   90.00
_cell.angle_gamma   90.00
#
_symmetry.space_group_name_H-M   'P 1'
#
loop_
_entity.id
_entity.type
_entity.pdbx_description
1 polymer ?
#
loop_
_entity_poly.entity_id
_entity_poly.type
_entity_poly.pdbx_seq_one_letter_code
_entity_poly.pdbx_strand_id
1 'polypeptide(L)'
;MLPRGRPRALGAAALLLLLLLLGFLLFDWRLRGAAALDGDPLAGPRDSNPSDCGPQPLPPPKCELLHVAIVCAGHNSSRDVITLVKSMLFYRKNPLHLHLVTDAVARNILETLFHTWMVPAVRVSFYDADELKPQVSWIPNKHYSGLYGLMKLVLPGTLPAELARVIVLDTDITFASDIAELWALFAHFSDTQAIGLVENQSDWYLGNLWKNHRPWPALGRGFNTGVILLRLDRLRQAGWEQMWRLTARRELLTLPATSLADQDIFNAVIKEHPGLVRPLPCVWNVQLSDHTLAERCYSEASDLKVIHWNSPKKLRVKNKHVKLFRNFYLTFLEYDGNLLRRGLFGCPSQPPSGAEQLQQALAQLDEEDPCFEFRQQQLTVHRVHVTFLPHEPPPSQPHDVTLVAQLSMDRLQMLEALCRHWPGPMSLALYLTDAEAQQFLRFVEASPVLAARQDVAYHVVYREGPLYPVNQLRNVALAQALTPYVFLSDIDFLPAYSLYDYLRASIEQLGLGSRRKAALVVPAFETLHYRFSFPPSKVELLALLDAGALYTFSLASIRPCRTGTTSGPGATHPQTMPAGGRLRPHTVCSGWPTMNPMWWCHVTVPAMTLDLWASAGTRWPTSWSWMPRSWLTSGLPIPTTWLQLTWTEDPRRPGRDTKIFALA
;
A
#
# COMPACT_ATOMS: atom_id res chain seq x y z
N MET A 1 30.76 47.64 -8.10
CA MET A 1 31.14 46.25 -7.76
C MET A 1 29.96 45.60 -7.03
N LEU A 2 29.45 44.49 -7.57
CA LEU A 2 28.41 43.63 -6.96
C LEU A 2 28.94 42.88 -5.73
N PRO A 3 28.04 42.43 -4.85
CA PRO A 3 28.11 41.06 -4.37
C PRO A 3 26.83 40.27 -4.71
N ARG A 4 27.07 39.04 -5.16
CA ARG A 4 26.10 38.01 -5.55
C ARG A 4 25.60 37.23 -4.32
N GLY A 5 24.34 36.83 -4.32
CA GLY A 5 23.85 35.72 -3.48
C GLY A 5 22.39 35.84 -3.04
N ARG A 6 21.43 35.47 -3.90
CA ARG A 6 20.05 35.11 -3.50
C ARG A 6 19.72 33.72 -4.05
N PRO A 7 19.11 32.81 -3.27
CA PRO A 7 18.94 31.41 -3.64
C PRO A 7 17.76 31.19 -4.62
N ARG A 8 17.96 30.24 -5.52
CA ARG A 8 17.16 29.90 -6.71
C ARG A 8 15.89 29.05 -6.44
N ALA A 9 15.35 29.04 -5.23
CA ALA A 9 14.26 28.11 -4.86
C ALA A 9 12.87 28.54 -5.37
N LEU A 10 12.56 29.84 -5.39
CA LEU A 10 11.27 30.37 -5.86
C LEU A 10 11.09 30.24 -7.40
N GLY A 11 12.19 30.23 -8.15
CA GLY A 11 12.15 30.10 -9.61
C GLY A 11 11.76 28.69 -10.06
N ALA A 12 12.21 27.65 -9.36
CA ALA A 12 11.95 26.26 -9.74
C ALA A 12 10.49 25.86 -9.53
N ALA A 13 9.87 26.27 -8.42
CA ALA A 13 8.45 26.01 -8.15
C ALA A 13 7.52 26.75 -9.13
N ALA A 14 7.84 28.00 -9.45
CA ALA A 14 7.12 28.78 -10.45
C ALA A 14 7.28 28.18 -11.85
N LEU A 15 8.47 27.70 -12.21
CA LEU A 15 8.73 27.01 -13.49
C LEU A 15 7.98 25.68 -13.58
N LEU A 16 7.89 24.92 -12.48
CA LEU A 16 7.16 23.65 -12.44
C LEU A 16 5.65 23.87 -12.60
N LEU A 17 5.09 24.89 -11.93
CA LEU A 17 3.70 25.32 -12.10
C LEU A 17 3.43 25.81 -13.54
N LEU A 18 4.36 26.57 -14.12
CA LEU A 18 4.24 27.03 -15.51
C LEU A 18 4.29 25.86 -16.50
N LEU A 19 5.16 24.87 -16.27
CA LEU A 19 5.29 23.66 -17.09
C LEU A 19 4.07 22.74 -16.95
N LEU A 20 3.47 22.65 -15.76
CA LEU A 20 2.21 21.93 -15.55
C LEU A 20 1.03 22.63 -16.22
N LEU A 21 0.96 23.97 -16.15
CA LEU A 21 -0.05 24.78 -16.86
C LEU A 21 0.11 24.69 -18.38
N LEU A 22 1.35 24.74 -18.90
CA LEU A 22 1.64 24.53 -20.32
C LEU A 22 1.33 23.10 -20.76
N GLY A 23 1.63 22.10 -19.93
CA GLY A 23 1.24 20.70 -20.16
C GLY A 23 -0.28 20.53 -20.23
N PHE A 24 -1.01 21.22 -19.37
CA PHE A 24 -2.48 21.23 -19.36
C PHE A 24 -3.07 21.93 -20.59
N LEU A 25 -2.53 23.10 -20.98
CA LEU A 25 -2.97 23.83 -22.18
C LEU A 25 -2.65 23.08 -23.48
N LEU A 26 -1.50 22.42 -23.56
CA LEU A 26 -1.13 21.57 -24.70
C LEU A 26 -1.97 20.28 -24.75
N PHE A 27 -2.42 19.77 -23.61
CA PHE A 27 -3.33 18.63 -23.50
C PHE A 27 -4.75 19.00 -23.95
N ASP A 28 -5.30 20.13 -23.49
CA ASP A 28 -6.60 20.66 -23.91
C ASP A 28 -6.60 21.00 -25.42
N TRP A 29 -5.51 21.59 -25.93
CA TRP A 29 -5.34 21.85 -27.37
C TRP A 29 -5.28 20.56 -28.21
N ARG A 30 -4.60 19.51 -27.73
CA ARG A 30 -4.55 18.21 -28.44
C ARG A 30 -5.88 17.47 -28.42
N LEU A 31 -6.67 17.59 -27.35
CA LEU A 31 -8.02 17.04 -27.27
C LEU A 31 -8.96 17.76 -28.26
N ARG A 32 -8.88 19.08 -28.37
CA ARG A 32 -9.67 19.86 -29.34
C ARG A 32 -9.22 19.65 -30.79
N GLY A 33 -7.91 19.51 -31.03
CA GLY A 33 -7.35 19.33 -32.37
C GLY A 33 -7.62 17.95 -32.99
N ALA A 34 -7.77 16.90 -32.17
CA ALA A 34 -8.09 15.56 -32.65
C ALA A 34 -9.55 15.40 -33.11
N ALA A 35 -10.45 16.30 -32.70
CA ALA A 35 -11.86 16.32 -33.11
C ALA A 35 -12.11 17.11 -34.41
N ALA A 36 -11.11 17.82 -34.95
CA ALA A 36 -11.29 18.80 -36.02
C ALA A 36 -10.77 18.37 -37.41
N LEU A 37 -10.34 17.12 -37.59
CA LEU A 37 -9.78 16.64 -38.86
C LEU A 37 -10.46 15.34 -39.30
N ASP A 38 -11.67 15.46 -39.83
CA ASP A 38 -12.22 14.67 -40.93
C ASP A 38 -13.63 15.20 -41.25
N GLY A 39 -13.69 16.17 -42.17
CA GLY A 39 -14.93 16.73 -42.68
C GLY A 39 -14.91 16.66 -44.20
N ASP A 40 -15.52 15.61 -44.75
CA ASP A 40 -15.80 15.47 -46.18
C ASP A 40 -17.10 16.25 -46.48
N PRO A 41 -17.11 17.23 -47.41
CA PRO A 41 -18.30 18.03 -47.68
C PRO A 41 -19.13 17.33 -48.74
N LEU A 42 -20.30 16.79 -48.38
CA LEU A 42 -21.51 16.65 -49.23
C LEU A 42 -22.56 15.72 -48.55
N ALA A 43 -23.50 16.30 -47.79
CA ALA A 43 -24.83 15.70 -47.57
C ALA A 43 -25.84 16.79 -47.17
N GLY A 44 -26.97 16.83 -47.87
CA GLY A 44 -28.01 17.87 -47.78
C GLY A 44 -28.89 17.85 -46.52
N PRO A 45 -29.92 18.72 -46.48
CA PRO A 45 -30.59 19.12 -45.24
C PRO A 45 -31.52 18.02 -44.72
N ARG A 46 -31.28 17.59 -43.48
CA ARG A 46 -32.27 16.85 -42.69
C ARG A 46 -32.40 17.48 -41.31
N ASP A 47 -33.63 17.91 -41.06
CA ASP A 47 -34.15 18.44 -39.81
C ASP A 47 -33.95 17.48 -38.64
N SER A 48 -33.30 17.98 -37.59
CA SER A 48 -33.65 17.86 -36.15
C SER A 48 -32.40 18.21 -35.33
N ASN A 49 -32.37 19.42 -34.76
CA ASN A 49 -31.43 19.79 -33.71
C ASN A 49 -31.78 19.01 -32.42
N PRO A 50 -30.89 18.18 -31.86
CA PRO A 50 -30.96 17.77 -30.47
C PRO A 50 -29.89 18.55 -29.69
N SER A 51 -29.99 19.87 -29.68
CA SER A 51 -29.21 20.75 -28.80
C SER A 51 -30.05 21.25 -27.63
N ASP A 52 -30.89 20.38 -27.08
CA ASP A 52 -31.56 20.64 -25.81
C ASP A 52 -30.65 20.18 -24.66
N CYS A 53 -29.62 20.99 -24.39
CA CYS A 53 -28.87 20.89 -23.14
C CYS A 53 -29.80 21.35 -22.02
N GLY A 54 -30.56 20.41 -21.44
CA GLY A 54 -31.26 20.66 -20.19
C GLY A 54 -30.30 21.26 -19.14
N PRO A 55 -30.76 22.16 -18.26
CA PRO A 55 -29.89 22.84 -17.32
C PRO A 55 -29.12 21.81 -16.48
N GLN A 56 -27.80 21.91 -16.50
CA GLN A 56 -26.92 21.13 -15.62
C GLN A 56 -27.36 21.38 -14.17
N PRO A 57 -27.50 20.32 -13.35
CA PRO A 57 -27.94 20.50 -11.98
C PRO A 57 -26.88 21.28 -11.23
N LEU A 58 -27.33 22.16 -10.33
CA LEU A 58 -26.43 22.95 -9.51
C LEU A 58 -25.54 21.99 -8.68
N PRO A 59 -24.23 22.28 -8.57
CA PRO A 59 -23.35 21.47 -7.75
C PRO A 59 -23.83 21.47 -6.28
N PRO A 60 -23.58 20.39 -5.53
CA PRO A 60 -23.93 20.34 -4.11
C PRO A 60 -23.23 21.46 -3.34
N PRO A 61 -23.78 21.87 -2.17
CA PRO A 61 -23.11 22.82 -1.29
C PRO A 61 -21.66 22.40 -1.01
N LYS A 62 -20.76 23.39 -0.94
CA LYS A 62 -19.28 23.21 -0.87
C LYS A 62 -18.79 22.20 0.18
N CYS A 63 -19.53 22.02 1.27
CA CYS A 63 -19.15 21.12 2.36
C CYS A 63 -20.20 20.04 2.66
N GLU A 64 -21.09 19.76 1.70
CA GLU A 64 -21.93 18.58 1.77
C GLU A 64 -21.05 17.32 1.73
N LEU A 65 -21.28 16.41 2.68
CA LEU A 65 -20.61 15.11 2.76
C LEU A 65 -21.21 14.17 1.70
N LEU A 66 -20.40 13.74 0.75
CA LEU A 66 -20.82 12.82 -0.29
C LEU A 66 -20.51 11.38 0.12
N HIS A 67 -21.47 10.49 -0.05
CA HIS A 67 -21.35 9.09 0.37
C HIS A 67 -21.06 8.19 -0.84
N VAL A 68 -20.01 7.39 -0.73
CA VAL A 68 -19.55 6.49 -1.81
C VAL A 68 -19.42 5.08 -1.24
N ALA A 69 -20.09 4.09 -1.84
CA ALA A 69 -20.00 2.68 -1.46
C ALA A 69 -19.19 1.89 -2.48
N ILE A 70 -18.31 1.00 -2.00
CA ILE A 70 -17.43 0.18 -2.83
C ILE A 70 -17.39 -1.23 -2.22
N VAL A 71 -17.54 -2.26 -3.05
CA VAL A 71 -17.28 -3.65 -2.66
C VAL A 71 -15.85 -3.98 -3.06
N CYS A 72 -15.00 -4.29 -2.08
CA CYS A 72 -13.58 -4.53 -2.30
C CYS A 72 -13.10 -5.70 -1.44
N ALA A 73 -12.74 -6.82 -2.07
CA ALA A 73 -12.31 -8.03 -1.37
C ALA A 73 -11.03 -8.62 -1.97
N GLY A 74 -10.19 -9.19 -1.10
CA GLY A 74 -8.90 -9.77 -1.44
C GLY A 74 -7.81 -8.76 -1.79
N HIS A 75 -6.59 -9.28 -2.01
CA HIS A 75 -5.38 -8.48 -2.25
C HIS A 75 -5.45 -7.63 -3.52
N ASN A 76 -5.82 -8.24 -4.65
CA ASN A 76 -5.80 -7.56 -5.95
C ASN A 76 -6.78 -6.40 -5.99
N SER A 77 -8.02 -6.59 -5.52
CA SER A 77 -9.01 -5.51 -5.48
C SER A 77 -8.58 -4.38 -4.56
N SER A 78 -7.95 -4.71 -3.42
CA SER A 78 -7.42 -3.73 -2.46
C SER A 78 -6.26 -2.89 -3.03
N ARG A 79 -5.51 -3.44 -3.99
CA ARG A 79 -4.50 -2.69 -4.75
C ARG A 79 -5.14 -1.84 -5.84
N ASP A 80 -6.08 -2.41 -6.60
CA ASP A 80 -6.70 -1.75 -7.75
C ASP A 80 -7.57 -0.54 -7.34
N VAL A 81 -8.28 -0.65 -6.22
CA VAL A 81 -9.14 0.42 -5.67
C VAL A 81 -8.36 1.71 -5.34
N ILE A 82 -7.04 1.61 -5.13
CA ILE A 82 -6.19 2.78 -4.83
C ILE A 82 -6.20 3.75 -6.02
N THR A 83 -6.15 3.25 -7.25
CA THR A 83 -6.17 4.09 -8.46
C THR A 83 -7.51 4.81 -8.61
N LEU A 84 -8.62 4.12 -8.35
CA LEU A 84 -9.95 4.73 -8.26
C LEU A 84 -9.94 5.87 -7.23
N VAL A 85 -9.53 5.57 -6.01
CA VAL A 85 -9.51 6.54 -4.92
C VAL A 85 -8.64 7.74 -5.28
N LYS A 86 -7.41 7.54 -5.76
CA LYS A 86 -6.54 8.66 -6.19
C LYS A 86 -7.19 9.55 -7.24
N SER A 87 -7.76 8.97 -8.30
CA SER A 87 -8.42 9.75 -9.36
C SER A 87 -9.62 10.53 -8.83
N MET A 88 -10.45 9.92 -7.98
CA MET A 88 -11.59 10.58 -7.34
C MET A 88 -11.14 11.71 -6.41
N LEU A 89 -10.13 11.45 -5.57
CA LEU A 89 -9.59 12.42 -4.62
C LEU A 89 -8.87 13.59 -5.30
N PHE A 90 -8.30 13.38 -6.48
CA PHE A 90 -7.62 14.42 -7.25
C PHE A 90 -8.59 15.52 -7.73
N TYR A 91 -9.79 15.13 -8.19
CA TYR A 91 -10.79 16.06 -8.69
C TYR A 91 -11.79 16.55 -7.64
N ARG A 92 -11.83 15.93 -6.44
CA ARG A 92 -12.87 16.22 -5.43
C ARG A 92 -12.85 17.68 -4.97
N LYS A 93 -14.04 18.25 -4.77
CA LYS A 93 -14.22 19.54 -4.08
C LYS A 93 -15.07 19.46 -2.81
N ASN A 94 -15.51 18.26 -2.45
CA ASN A 94 -16.37 18.00 -1.31
C ASN A 94 -15.76 16.93 -0.39
N PRO A 95 -16.11 16.94 0.92
CA PRO A 95 -15.75 15.85 1.83
C PRO A 95 -16.41 14.55 1.40
N LEU A 96 -15.72 13.42 1.59
CA LEU A 96 -16.20 12.10 1.20
C LEU A 96 -16.33 11.17 2.41
N HIS A 97 -17.36 10.32 2.40
CA HIS A 97 -17.46 9.15 3.28
C HIS A 97 -17.48 7.89 2.41
N LEU A 98 -16.41 7.09 2.52
CA LEU A 98 -16.26 5.81 1.85
C LEU A 98 -16.85 4.69 2.72
N HIS A 99 -17.83 3.98 2.19
CA HIS A 99 -18.44 2.79 2.77
C HIS A 99 -17.87 1.56 2.04
N LEU A 100 -17.00 0.81 2.71
CA LEU A 100 -16.26 -0.29 2.10
C LEU A 100 -16.80 -1.63 2.60
N VAL A 101 -17.38 -2.43 1.72
CA VAL A 101 -17.71 -3.84 2.01
C VAL A 101 -16.48 -4.68 1.71
N THR A 102 -15.89 -5.28 2.74
CA THR A 102 -14.56 -5.90 2.67
C THR A 102 -14.53 -7.26 3.34
N ASP A 103 -13.72 -8.19 2.82
CA ASP A 103 -13.30 -9.36 3.59
C ASP A 103 -12.18 -8.98 4.59
N ALA A 104 -11.79 -9.92 5.45
CA ALA A 104 -10.77 -9.68 6.48
C ALA A 104 -9.43 -9.20 5.89
N VAL A 105 -9.05 -9.73 4.72
CA VAL A 105 -7.82 -9.35 4.00
C VAL A 105 -7.89 -7.89 3.55
N ALA A 106 -8.92 -7.53 2.79
CA ALA A 106 -9.07 -6.17 2.29
C ALA A 106 -9.25 -5.17 3.43
N ARG A 107 -9.93 -5.56 4.52
CA ARG A 107 -10.06 -4.72 5.71
C ARG A 107 -8.71 -4.37 6.31
N ASN A 108 -7.86 -5.37 6.61
CA ASN A 108 -6.53 -5.13 7.19
C ASN A 108 -5.68 -4.18 6.31
N ILE A 109 -5.72 -4.41 4.99
CA ILE A 109 -4.99 -3.59 4.01
C ILE A 109 -5.50 -2.16 3.98
N LEU A 110 -6.80 -1.97 3.78
CA LEU A 110 -7.41 -0.66 3.54
C LEU A 110 -7.52 0.16 4.83
N GLU A 111 -7.75 -0.48 5.99
CA GLU A 111 -7.74 0.19 7.29
C GLU A 111 -6.35 0.75 7.58
N THR A 112 -5.30 -0.06 7.41
CA THR A 112 -3.90 0.40 7.52
C THR A 112 -3.59 1.52 6.53
N LEU A 113 -4.00 1.34 5.26
CA LEU A 113 -3.74 2.31 4.20
C LEU A 113 -4.41 3.65 4.52
N PHE A 114 -5.73 3.70 4.75
CA PHE A 114 -6.43 4.96 4.98
C PHE A 114 -6.02 5.63 6.29
N HIS A 115 -5.76 4.84 7.34
CA HIS A 115 -5.25 5.37 8.61
C HIS A 115 -3.90 6.06 8.41
N THR A 116 -2.95 5.40 7.75
CA THR A 116 -1.61 5.97 7.52
C THR A 116 -1.56 6.98 6.39
N TRP A 117 -2.52 6.96 5.46
CA TRP A 117 -2.62 7.95 4.39
C TRP A 117 -3.07 9.31 4.93
N MET A 118 -3.91 9.36 5.97
CA MET A 118 -4.34 10.59 6.63
C MET A 118 -4.88 11.66 5.66
N VAL A 119 -5.69 11.25 4.69
CA VAL A 119 -6.29 12.18 3.73
C VAL A 119 -7.31 13.08 4.44
N PRO A 120 -7.19 14.42 4.34
CA PRO A 120 -8.12 15.32 5.01
C PRO A 120 -9.53 15.25 4.41
N ALA A 121 -10.54 15.42 5.26
CA ALA A 121 -11.96 15.42 4.88
C ALA A 121 -12.43 14.13 4.18
N VAL A 122 -11.81 12.98 4.51
CA VAL A 122 -12.23 11.65 4.08
C VAL A 122 -12.54 10.80 5.31
N ARG A 123 -13.75 10.24 5.37
CA ARG A 123 -14.17 9.25 6.37
C ARG A 123 -14.26 7.89 5.72
N VAL A 124 -13.96 6.83 6.46
CA VAL A 124 -14.05 5.45 5.98
C VAL A 124 -14.79 4.61 7.01
N SER A 125 -15.73 3.79 6.55
CA SER A 125 -16.43 2.79 7.35
C SER A 125 -16.38 1.43 6.65
N PHE A 126 -16.13 0.39 7.42
CA PHE A 126 -15.97 -0.98 6.92
C PHE A 126 -17.16 -1.84 7.32
N TYR A 127 -17.63 -2.65 6.38
CA TYR A 127 -18.73 -3.61 6.54
C TYR A 127 -18.20 -4.99 6.22
N ASP A 128 -18.40 -5.95 7.11
CA ASP A 128 -17.85 -7.29 6.94
C ASP A 128 -18.60 -8.05 5.85
N ALA A 129 -17.89 -8.38 4.78
CA ALA A 129 -18.44 -9.14 3.68
C ALA A 129 -18.90 -10.54 4.13
N ASP A 130 -18.22 -11.16 5.10
CA ASP A 130 -18.54 -12.51 5.58
C ASP A 130 -19.92 -12.58 6.25
N GLU A 131 -20.34 -11.52 6.94
CA GLU A 131 -21.69 -11.40 7.50
C GLU A 131 -22.78 -11.28 6.41
N LEU A 132 -22.42 -10.77 5.24
CA LEU A 132 -23.34 -10.54 4.12
C LEU A 132 -23.40 -11.72 3.15
N LYS A 133 -22.36 -12.56 3.09
CA LYS A 133 -22.27 -13.72 2.19
C LYS A 133 -23.52 -14.60 2.19
N PRO A 134 -24.13 -14.98 3.34
CA PRO A 134 -25.31 -15.85 3.36
C PRO A 134 -26.52 -15.28 2.61
N GLN A 135 -26.60 -13.96 2.45
CA GLN A 135 -27.75 -13.32 1.80
C GLN A 135 -27.76 -13.51 0.27
N VAL A 136 -26.60 -13.77 -0.34
CA VAL A 136 -26.42 -13.84 -1.79
C VAL A 136 -25.79 -15.16 -2.27
N SER A 137 -25.22 -15.97 -1.38
CA SER A 137 -24.52 -17.23 -1.73
C SER A 137 -25.39 -18.30 -2.37
N TRP A 138 -26.72 -18.22 -2.20
CA TRP A 138 -27.68 -19.11 -2.83
C TRP A 138 -27.85 -18.85 -4.34
N ILE A 139 -27.33 -17.74 -4.88
CA ILE A 139 -27.45 -17.35 -6.29
C ILE A 139 -26.27 -17.95 -7.08
N PRO A 140 -26.51 -18.89 -8.01
CA PRO A 140 -25.45 -19.38 -8.88
C PRO A 140 -24.90 -18.23 -9.75
N ASN A 141 -23.58 -18.12 -9.83
CA ASN A 141 -22.90 -17.02 -10.52
C ASN A 141 -21.66 -17.52 -11.27
N LYS A 142 -21.49 -17.05 -12.51
CA LYS A 142 -20.34 -17.36 -13.37
C LYS A 142 -19.37 -16.17 -13.52
N HIS A 143 -19.69 -15.03 -12.94
CA HIS A 143 -18.86 -13.82 -13.05
C HIS A 143 -17.51 -14.01 -12.34
N TYR A 144 -16.44 -13.43 -12.92
CA TYR A 144 -15.07 -13.60 -12.42
C TYR A 144 -14.87 -13.02 -11.00
N SER A 145 -15.64 -12.01 -10.61
CA SER A 145 -15.63 -11.44 -9.25
C SER A 145 -16.31 -12.35 -8.20
N GLY A 146 -16.84 -13.50 -8.63
CA GLY A 146 -17.47 -14.47 -7.75
C GLY A 146 -18.59 -13.86 -6.91
N LEU A 147 -18.68 -14.30 -5.65
CA LEU A 147 -19.74 -13.89 -4.72
C LEU A 147 -19.76 -12.38 -4.45
N TYR A 148 -18.59 -11.72 -4.43
CA TYR A 148 -18.47 -10.28 -4.16
C TYR A 148 -19.17 -9.44 -5.23
N GLY A 149 -19.24 -9.94 -6.47
CA GLY A 149 -20.00 -9.28 -7.55
C GLY A 149 -21.51 -9.17 -7.26
N LEU A 150 -22.06 -9.94 -6.32
CA LEU A 150 -23.49 -9.88 -5.96
C LEU A 150 -23.76 -8.95 -4.77
N MET A 151 -22.74 -8.49 -4.04
CA MET A 151 -22.92 -7.80 -2.76
C MET A 151 -23.50 -6.39 -2.89
N LYS A 152 -23.50 -5.81 -4.10
CA LYS A 152 -24.18 -4.54 -4.36
C LYS A 152 -25.70 -4.62 -4.13
N LEU A 153 -26.30 -5.82 -4.26
CA LEU A 153 -27.73 -6.05 -4.05
C LEU A 153 -28.17 -5.81 -2.60
N VAL A 154 -27.28 -6.04 -1.62
CA VAL A 154 -27.61 -5.94 -0.19
C VAL A 154 -27.30 -4.58 0.42
N LEU A 155 -26.62 -3.69 -0.32
CA LEU A 155 -26.23 -2.36 0.19
C LEU A 155 -27.38 -1.55 0.81
N PRO A 156 -28.62 -1.55 0.27
CA PRO A 156 -29.73 -0.85 0.92
C PRO A 156 -30.06 -1.34 2.33
N GLY A 157 -29.87 -2.63 2.62
CA GLY A 157 -30.05 -3.19 3.97
C GLY A 157 -28.79 -3.10 4.84
N THR A 158 -27.60 -3.04 4.24
CA THR A 158 -26.31 -3.00 4.95
C THR A 158 -25.92 -1.60 5.42
N LEU A 159 -26.13 -0.58 4.58
CA LEU A 159 -25.72 0.80 4.87
C LEU A 159 -26.63 1.43 5.95
N PRO A 160 -26.15 2.47 6.67
CA PRO A 160 -26.90 3.08 7.79
C PRO A 160 -28.32 3.47 7.39
N ALA A 161 -29.28 3.28 8.31
CA ALA A 161 -30.70 3.44 8.04
C ALA A 161 -31.09 4.89 7.71
N GLU A 162 -30.38 5.83 8.29
CA GLU A 162 -30.50 7.28 8.10
C GLU A 162 -29.88 7.78 6.78
N LEU A 163 -29.01 6.98 6.15
CA LEU A 163 -28.38 7.35 4.89
C LEU A 163 -29.42 7.28 3.76
N ALA A 164 -29.76 8.43 3.17
CA ALA A 164 -30.79 8.52 2.13
C ALA A 164 -30.27 8.21 0.72
N ARG A 165 -29.01 8.55 0.42
CA ARG A 165 -28.45 8.40 -0.94
C ARG A 165 -26.96 8.08 -0.93
N VAL A 166 -26.51 7.31 -1.91
CA VAL A 166 -25.11 6.86 -2.04
C VAL A 166 -24.74 6.63 -3.51
N ILE A 167 -23.51 6.94 -3.89
CA ILE A 167 -22.92 6.52 -5.18
C ILE A 167 -22.22 5.19 -4.96
N VAL A 168 -22.54 4.16 -5.75
CA VAL A 168 -21.85 2.86 -5.73
C VAL A 168 -20.89 2.79 -6.92
N LEU A 169 -19.64 2.36 -6.67
CA LEU A 169 -18.60 2.28 -7.69
C LEU A 169 -17.94 0.90 -7.71
N ASP A 170 -17.63 0.42 -8.91
CA ASP A 170 -16.66 -0.67 -9.10
C ASP A 170 -15.23 -0.21 -8.84
N THR A 171 -14.34 -1.14 -8.48
CA THR A 171 -12.94 -0.85 -8.13
C THR A 171 -12.05 -0.50 -9.34
N ASP A 172 -12.52 -0.75 -10.55
CA ASP A 172 -11.82 -0.52 -11.83
C ASP A 172 -12.34 0.70 -12.59
N ILE A 173 -12.86 1.67 -11.83
CA ILE A 173 -13.29 2.99 -12.29
C ILE A 173 -12.11 4.00 -12.21
N THR A 174 -12.08 4.96 -13.12
CA THR A 174 -11.16 6.12 -13.08
C THR A 174 -11.94 7.41 -13.34
N PHE A 175 -11.86 8.35 -12.40
CA PHE A 175 -12.49 9.67 -12.53
C PHE A 175 -11.63 10.61 -13.38
N ALA A 176 -12.31 11.40 -14.20
CA ALA A 176 -11.74 12.52 -14.96
C ALA A 176 -12.41 13.86 -14.62
N SER A 177 -13.29 13.87 -13.61
CA SER A 177 -14.08 15.02 -13.20
C SER A 177 -14.45 14.93 -11.71
N ASP A 178 -15.04 16.01 -11.17
CA ASP A 178 -15.45 16.06 -9.78
C ASP A 178 -16.69 15.17 -9.53
N ILE A 179 -16.58 14.27 -8.55
CA ILE A 179 -17.68 13.38 -8.15
C ILE A 179 -18.91 14.14 -7.64
N ALA A 180 -18.74 15.40 -7.21
CA ALA A 180 -19.86 16.27 -6.85
C ALA A 180 -20.84 16.52 -8.01
N GLU A 181 -20.36 16.55 -9.26
CA GLU A 181 -21.21 16.68 -10.45
C GLU A 181 -22.07 15.42 -10.66
N LEU A 182 -21.53 14.23 -10.38
CA LEU A 182 -22.28 12.97 -10.39
C LEU A 182 -23.34 12.96 -9.29
N TRP A 183 -22.97 13.40 -8.08
CA TRP A 183 -23.88 13.51 -6.94
C TRP A 183 -25.05 14.46 -7.21
N ALA A 184 -24.82 15.55 -7.92
CA ALA A 184 -25.86 16.50 -8.30
C ALA A 184 -26.98 15.87 -9.15
N LEU A 185 -26.70 14.78 -9.88
CA LEU A 185 -27.71 14.09 -10.69
C LEU A 185 -28.84 13.45 -9.87
N PHE A 186 -28.67 13.27 -8.55
CA PHE A 186 -29.79 12.86 -7.68
C PHE A 186 -30.98 13.83 -7.73
N ALA A 187 -30.74 15.11 -8.03
CA ALA A 187 -31.79 16.12 -8.17
C ALA A 187 -32.73 15.86 -9.36
N HIS A 188 -32.32 15.03 -10.33
CA HIS A 188 -33.11 14.69 -11.51
C HIS A 188 -34.01 13.46 -11.34
N PHE A 189 -34.01 12.83 -10.17
CA PHE A 189 -34.84 11.66 -9.91
C PHE A 189 -36.28 12.12 -9.66
N SER A 190 -37.24 11.59 -10.42
CA SER A 190 -38.66 11.72 -10.09
C SER A 190 -38.99 11.01 -8.78
N ASP A 191 -40.19 11.20 -8.21
CA ASP A 191 -40.56 10.59 -6.93
C ASP A 191 -40.57 9.06 -6.92
N THR A 192 -40.74 8.43 -8.08
CA THR A 192 -40.73 6.97 -8.24
C THR A 192 -39.34 6.40 -8.50
N GLN A 193 -38.42 7.20 -9.04
CA GLN A 193 -37.08 6.76 -9.39
C GLN A 193 -36.23 6.59 -8.13
N ALA A 194 -35.49 5.48 -8.07
CA ALA A 194 -34.61 5.17 -6.95
C ALA A 194 -33.22 4.65 -7.34
N ILE A 195 -33.02 4.30 -8.62
CA ILE A 195 -31.74 3.77 -9.14
C ILE A 195 -31.32 4.59 -10.35
N GLY A 196 -30.15 5.21 -10.32
CA GLY A 196 -29.55 5.87 -11.48
C GLY A 196 -28.45 5.01 -12.06
N LEU A 197 -28.54 4.70 -13.36
CA LEU A 197 -27.57 3.85 -14.06
C LEU A 197 -27.33 4.38 -15.47
N VAL A 198 -26.15 4.07 -16.01
CA VAL A 198 -25.82 4.30 -17.42
C VAL A 198 -26.20 3.07 -18.24
N GLU A 199 -26.80 3.28 -19.42
CA GLU A 199 -27.11 2.20 -20.36
C GLU A 199 -25.85 1.37 -20.65
N ASN A 200 -26.00 0.06 -20.69
CA ASN A 200 -24.92 -0.84 -21.05
C ASN A 200 -24.52 -0.60 -22.52
N GLN A 201 -23.23 -0.34 -22.74
CA GLN A 201 -22.70 0.05 -24.05
C GLN A 201 -22.34 -1.17 -24.90
N SER A 202 -23.07 -2.28 -24.77
CA SER A 202 -22.92 -3.45 -25.62
C SER A 202 -24.28 -4.10 -25.89
N ASP A 203 -24.36 -4.95 -26.90
CA ASP A 203 -25.59 -5.68 -27.23
C ASP A 203 -25.78 -6.95 -26.38
N TRP A 204 -25.18 -7.00 -25.18
CA TRP A 204 -25.26 -8.14 -24.26
C TRP A 204 -26.69 -8.58 -24.01
N TYR A 205 -27.53 -7.66 -23.53
CA TYR A 205 -28.90 -7.98 -23.17
C TYR A 205 -29.86 -8.11 -24.37
N LEU A 206 -29.42 -7.75 -25.59
CA LEU A 206 -30.21 -7.98 -26.81
C LEU A 206 -30.16 -9.44 -27.26
N GLY A 207 -29.22 -10.24 -26.76
CA GLY A 207 -29.08 -11.68 -27.10
C GLY A 207 -28.44 -11.95 -28.47
N ASN A 208 -27.91 -10.91 -29.12
CA ASN A 208 -27.47 -10.99 -30.52
C ASN A 208 -25.94 -11.19 -30.69
N LEU A 209 -25.17 -11.23 -29.61
CA LEU A 209 -23.70 -11.32 -29.68
C LEU A 209 -23.17 -12.65 -30.24
N TRP A 210 -23.79 -13.78 -29.91
CA TRP A 210 -23.42 -15.09 -30.44
C TRP A 210 -24.61 -16.06 -30.48
N LYS A 211 -24.47 -17.12 -31.27
CA LYS A 211 -25.48 -18.17 -31.41
C LYS A 211 -25.78 -18.79 -30.04
N ASN A 212 -27.07 -18.86 -29.68
CA ASN A 212 -27.57 -19.37 -28.40
C ASN A 212 -27.25 -18.52 -27.16
N HIS A 213 -26.83 -17.26 -27.32
CA HIS A 213 -26.77 -16.33 -26.18
C HIS A 213 -28.18 -16.10 -25.62
N ARG A 214 -28.39 -16.45 -24.35
CA ARG A 214 -29.64 -16.17 -23.62
C ARG A 214 -29.30 -15.29 -22.41
N PRO A 215 -29.37 -13.95 -22.56
CA PRO A 215 -29.10 -13.05 -21.46
C PRO A 215 -30.25 -13.07 -20.45
N TRP A 216 -29.96 -12.58 -19.23
CA TRP A 216 -31.00 -12.25 -18.27
C TRP A 216 -31.92 -11.15 -18.83
N PRO A 217 -33.18 -11.02 -18.34
CA PRO A 217 -34.08 -10.00 -18.84
C PRO A 217 -33.56 -8.58 -18.55
N ALA A 218 -33.67 -7.67 -19.53
CA ALA A 218 -33.41 -6.24 -19.35
C ALA A 218 -34.34 -5.37 -20.21
N LEU A 219 -34.30 -4.05 -19.99
CA LEU A 219 -34.88 -3.05 -20.90
C LEU A 219 -33.85 -2.67 -21.96
N GLY A 220 -34.18 -2.83 -23.25
CA GLY A 220 -33.26 -2.48 -24.34
C GLY A 220 -31.91 -3.17 -24.19
N ARG A 221 -30.81 -2.40 -24.24
CA ARG A 221 -29.45 -2.92 -24.02
C ARG A 221 -29.12 -3.18 -22.55
N GLY A 222 -30.03 -2.92 -21.62
CA GLY A 222 -29.80 -3.00 -20.18
C GLY A 222 -28.91 -1.86 -19.67
N PHE A 223 -28.49 -1.99 -18.43
CA PHE A 223 -27.71 -0.99 -17.69
C PHE A 223 -26.47 -1.62 -17.07
N ASN A 224 -25.38 -0.86 -17.00
CA ASN A 224 -24.14 -1.31 -16.37
C ASN A 224 -24.07 -0.87 -14.90
N THR A 225 -23.73 -1.79 -13.99
CA THR A 225 -23.70 -1.56 -12.53
C THR A 225 -22.34 -1.07 -11.99
N GLY A 226 -21.43 -0.61 -12.85
CA GLY A 226 -20.13 -0.07 -12.40
C GLY A 226 -20.21 1.31 -11.76
N VAL A 227 -21.23 2.08 -12.09
CA VAL A 227 -21.56 3.37 -11.46
C VAL A 227 -23.06 3.40 -11.21
N ILE A 228 -23.46 3.44 -9.94
CA ILE A 228 -24.87 3.42 -9.53
C ILE A 228 -25.17 4.58 -8.61
N LEU A 229 -26.28 5.28 -8.83
CA LEU A 229 -26.83 6.25 -7.89
C LEU A 229 -28.01 5.60 -7.18
N LEU A 230 -27.88 5.32 -5.89
CA LEU A 230 -28.96 4.68 -5.11
C LEU A 230 -29.64 5.70 -4.19
N ARG A 231 -30.96 5.83 -4.32
CA ARG A 231 -31.85 6.43 -3.31
C ARG A 231 -32.26 5.34 -2.32
N LEU A 232 -31.43 5.16 -1.29
CA LEU A 232 -31.58 4.11 -0.29
C LEU A 232 -32.90 4.24 0.46
N ASP A 233 -33.32 5.47 0.78
CA ASP A 233 -34.59 5.77 1.40
C ASP A 233 -35.77 5.21 0.60
N ARG A 234 -35.81 5.49 -0.71
CA ARG A 234 -36.87 5.02 -1.61
C ARG A 234 -36.79 3.52 -1.88
N LEU A 235 -35.59 2.96 -2.04
CA LEU A 235 -35.39 1.51 -2.24
C LEU A 235 -35.85 0.70 -1.04
N ARG A 236 -35.56 1.16 0.18
CA ARG A 236 -36.04 0.53 1.42
C ARG A 236 -37.56 0.57 1.49
N GLN A 237 -38.17 1.73 1.23
CA GLN A 237 -39.63 1.90 1.19
C GLN A 237 -40.30 1.01 0.14
N ALA A 238 -39.68 0.86 -1.03
CA ALA A 238 -40.18 0.01 -2.11
C ALA A 238 -39.96 -1.50 -1.87
N GLY A 239 -39.34 -1.90 -0.76
CA GLY A 239 -39.09 -3.32 -0.45
C GLY A 239 -38.03 -3.96 -1.35
N TRP A 240 -36.95 -3.23 -1.69
CA TRP A 240 -35.89 -3.68 -2.59
C TRP A 240 -35.40 -5.11 -2.30
N GLU A 241 -35.15 -5.44 -1.03
CA GLU A 241 -34.67 -6.77 -0.63
C GLU A 241 -35.59 -7.90 -1.07
N GLN A 242 -36.90 -7.71 -0.90
CA GLN A 242 -37.90 -8.68 -1.33
C GLN A 242 -37.98 -8.73 -2.86
N MET A 243 -37.97 -7.55 -3.51
CA MET A 243 -38.07 -7.40 -4.95
C MET A 243 -36.98 -8.17 -5.69
N TRP A 244 -35.70 -7.90 -5.39
CA TRP A 244 -34.60 -8.55 -6.11
C TRP A 244 -34.52 -10.06 -5.82
N ARG A 245 -34.85 -10.49 -4.60
CA ARG A 245 -34.85 -11.93 -4.25
C ARG A 245 -35.92 -12.70 -5.00
N LEU A 246 -37.13 -12.15 -5.12
CA LEU A 246 -38.22 -12.77 -5.87
C LEU A 246 -37.89 -12.85 -7.36
N THR A 247 -37.41 -11.75 -7.95
CA THR A 247 -36.96 -11.72 -9.35
C THR A 247 -35.86 -12.75 -9.61
N ALA A 248 -34.79 -12.75 -8.79
CA ALA A 248 -33.69 -13.69 -8.96
C ALA A 248 -34.15 -15.16 -8.86
N ARG A 249 -34.98 -15.50 -7.87
CA ARG A 249 -35.54 -16.86 -7.75
C ARG A 249 -36.36 -17.27 -8.98
N ARG A 250 -37.17 -16.35 -9.49
CA ARG A 250 -38.03 -16.62 -10.65
C ARG A 250 -37.20 -16.83 -11.91
N GLU A 251 -36.24 -15.97 -12.20
CA GLU A 251 -35.38 -16.11 -13.38
C GLU A 251 -34.51 -17.39 -13.31
N LEU A 252 -34.04 -17.77 -12.12
CA LEU A 252 -33.27 -19.01 -11.89
C LEU A 252 -34.08 -20.30 -12.12
N LEU A 253 -35.41 -20.24 -12.27
CA LEU A 253 -36.21 -21.39 -12.72
C LEU A 253 -35.92 -21.76 -14.19
N THR A 254 -35.45 -20.79 -14.98
CA THR A 254 -35.23 -20.95 -16.43
C THR A 254 -33.79 -20.72 -16.85
N LEU A 255 -33.04 -19.92 -16.10
CA LEU A 255 -31.64 -19.59 -16.34
C LEU A 255 -30.76 -20.29 -15.30
N PRO A 256 -29.63 -20.92 -15.69
CA PRO A 256 -28.85 -21.73 -14.77
C PRO A 256 -28.04 -20.91 -13.75
N ALA A 257 -27.69 -19.67 -14.08
CA ALA A 257 -26.86 -18.79 -13.25
C ALA A 257 -26.91 -17.35 -13.77
N THR A 258 -26.52 -16.41 -12.91
CA THR A 258 -26.09 -15.07 -13.35
C THR A 258 -24.77 -15.17 -14.12
N SER A 259 -24.60 -14.32 -15.13
CA SER A 259 -23.38 -14.20 -15.93
C SER A 259 -22.63 -12.91 -15.61
N LEU A 260 -23.38 -11.82 -15.34
CA LEU A 260 -22.85 -10.51 -14.95
C LEU A 260 -23.24 -10.16 -13.50
N ALA A 261 -23.30 -11.17 -12.63
CA ALA A 261 -23.55 -11.05 -11.19
C ALA A 261 -24.78 -10.16 -10.86
N ASP A 262 -24.59 -9.11 -10.06
CA ASP A 262 -25.66 -8.20 -9.65
C ASP A 262 -26.30 -7.48 -10.83
N GLN A 263 -25.54 -7.18 -11.89
CA GLN A 263 -26.02 -6.47 -13.07
C GLN A 263 -27.21 -7.18 -13.71
N ASP A 264 -27.17 -8.50 -13.79
CA ASP A 264 -28.27 -9.30 -14.33
C ASP A 264 -29.55 -9.17 -13.50
N ILE A 265 -29.42 -9.15 -12.17
CA ILE A 265 -30.55 -9.04 -11.24
C ILE A 265 -31.10 -7.62 -11.22
N PHE A 266 -30.24 -6.58 -11.20
CA PHE A 266 -30.67 -5.19 -11.34
C PHE A 266 -31.47 -4.98 -12.63
N ASN A 267 -30.97 -5.49 -13.76
CA ASN A 267 -31.66 -5.37 -15.04
C ASN A 267 -33.00 -6.11 -15.09
N ALA A 268 -33.06 -7.33 -14.51
CA ALA A 268 -34.31 -8.09 -14.44
C ALA A 268 -35.36 -7.37 -13.61
N VAL A 269 -34.98 -6.82 -12.45
CA VAL A 269 -35.87 -6.02 -11.60
C VAL A 269 -36.34 -4.76 -12.33
N ILE A 270 -35.43 -4.05 -13.00
CA ILE A 270 -35.76 -2.84 -13.77
C ILE A 270 -36.70 -3.16 -14.94
N LYS A 271 -36.59 -4.33 -15.56
CA LYS A 271 -37.51 -4.76 -16.62
C LYS A 271 -38.94 -4.92 -16.11
N GLU A 272 -39.11 -5.41 -14.88
CA GLU A 272 -40.42 -5.53 -14.23
C GLU A 272 -40.93 -4.18 -13.71
N HIS A 273 -40.03 -3.31 -13.28
CA HIS A 273 -40.33 -2.03 -12.65
C HIS A 273 -39.58 -0.87 -13.34
N PRO A 274 -39.92 -0.52 -14.60
CA PRO A 274 -39.19 0.47 -15.39
C PRO A 274 -39.20 1.87 -14.76
N GLY A 275 -40.22 2.21 -13.97
CA GLY A 275 -40.32 3.50 -13.26
C GLY A 275 -39.27 3.70 -12.16
N LEU A 276 -38.52 2.66 -11.78
CA LEU A 276 -37.49 2.71 -10.74
C LEU A 276 -36.18 3.34 -11.24
N VAL A 277 -35.89 3.24 -12.54
CA VAL A 277 -34.59 3.64 -13.10
C VAL A 277 -34.60 5.07 -13.64
N ARG A 278 -33.54 5.82 -13.34
CA ARG A 278 -33.15 7.08 -13.99
C ARG A 278 -31.95 6.81 -14.91
N PRO A 279 -32.12 6.80 -16.23
CA PRO A 279 -30.98 6.74 -17.13
C PRO A 279 -30.04 7.95 -16.92
N LEU A 280 -28.76 7.67 -16.78
CA LEU A 280 -27.70 8.67 -16.62
C LEU A 280 -26.96 8.89 -17.95
N PRO A 281 -26.40 10.10 -18.18
CA PRO A 281 -25.57 10.35 -19.35
C PRO A 281 -24.39 9.38 -19.45
N CYS A 282 -24.08 8.93 -20.66
CA CYS A 282 -23.10 7.86 -20.88
C CYS A 282 -21.68 8.19 -20.39
N VAL A 283 -21.32 9.48 -20.34
CA VAL A 283 -20.00 9.97 -19.90
C VAL A 283 -19.68 9.62 -18.45
N TRP A 284 -20.71 9.34 -17.64
CA TRP A 284 -20.59 8.95 -16.24
C TRP A 284 -20.26 7.46 -16.04
N ASN A 285 -20.18 6.67 -17.12
CA ASN A 285 -19.74 5.28 -17.09
C ASN A 285 -19.35 4.83 -18.51
N VAL A 286 -18.21 5.32 -19.01
CA VAL A 286 -17.68 4.93 -20.32
C VAL A 286 -17.03 3.55 -20.22
N GLN A 287 -17.68 2.55 -20.82
CA GLN A 287 -17.41 1.13 -20.60
C GLN A 287 -16.40 0.59 -21.62
N LEU A 288 -15.19 0.27 -21.15
CA LEU A 288 -14.11 -0.28 -21.95
C LEU A 288 -14.12 -1.82 -21.90
N SER A 289 -14.94 -2.42 -22.75
CA SER A 289 -15.04 -3.88 -22.95
C SER A 289 -14.79 -4.31 -24.39
N ASP A 290 -14.65 -5.62 -24.61
CA ASP A 290 -14.71 -6.17 -25.96
C ASP A 290 -16.14 -5.97 -26.51
N HIS A 291 -16.28 -5.58 -27.77
CA HIS A 291 -17.58 -5.30 -28.43
C HIS A 291 -18.38 -4.12 -27.84
N THR A 292 -17.72 -3.21 -27.11
CA THR A 292 -18.34 -1.97 -26.64
C THR A 292 -18.64 -0.99 -27.77
N LEU A 293 -19.72 -0.23 -27.62
CA LEU A 293 -20.14 0.91 -28.43
C LEU A 293 -19.74 2.24 -27.77
N ALA A 294 -18.86 2.20 -26.77
CA ALA A 294 -18.42 3.37 -26.00
C ALA A 294 -17.86 4.53 -26.85
N GLU A 295 -17.33 4.25 -28.05
CA GLU A 295 -16.81 5.30 -28.95
C GLU A 295 -17.85 6.36 -29.30
N ARG A 296 -19.13 5.97 -29.42
CA ARG A 296 -20.22 6.94 -29.64
C ARG A 296 -20.33 7.92 -28.48
N CYS A 297 -20.13 7.43 -27.26
CA CYS A 297 -20.25 8.26 -26.07
C CYS A 297 -19.17 9.35 -25.99
N TYR A 298 -17.89 8.98 -26.13
CA TYR A 298 -16.80 9.93 -25.95
C TYR A 298 -16.41 10.70 -27.22
N SER A 299 -16.83 10.25 -28.41
CA SER A 299 -16.65 11.02 -29.64
C SER A 299 -17.66 12.16 -29.79
N GLU A 300 -18.87 11.98 -29.23
CA GLU A 300 -19.93 12.97 -29.25
C GLU A 300 -19.92 13.88 -28.01
N ALA A 301 -19.24 13.47 -26.93
CA ALA A 301 -19.13 14.26 -25.71
C ALA A 301 -18.01 15.29 -25.77
N SER A 302 -18.30 16.50 -25.30
CA SER A 302 -17.29 17.56 -25.12
C SER A 302 -16.39 17.34 -23.90
N ASP A 303 -16.82 16.52 -22.94
CA ASP A 303 -16.06 16.25 -21.71
C ASP A 303 -16.30 14.83 -21.18
N LEU A 304 -15.21 14.12 -20.91
CA LEU A 304 -15.20 12.75 -20.39
C LEU A 304 -15.19 12.78 -18.86
N LYS A 305 -16.13 12.06 -18.21
CA LYS A 305 -16.29 12.16 -16.75
C LYS A 305 -15.74 10.95 -15.99
N VAL A 306 -16.10 9.74 -16.42
CA VAL A 306 -15.74 8.48 -15.74
C VAL A 306 -15.44 7.38 -16.76
N ILE A 307 -14.28 6.73 -16.60
CA ILE A 307 -13.81 5.61 -17.42
C ILE A 307 -13.94 4.32 -16.62
N HIS A 308 -14.50 3.28 -17.22
CA HIS A 308 -14.72 1.99 -16.57
C HIS A 308 -14.01 0.86 -17.32
N TRP A 309 -13.04 0.22 -16.67
CA TRP A 309 -12.25 -0.89 -17.24
C TRP A 309 -12.95 -2.25 -17.09
N ASN A 310 -14.22 -2.33 -17.49
CA ASN A 310 -15.09 -3.49 -17.23
C ASN A 310 -14.71 -4.78 -17.99
N SER A 311 -13.80 -4.74 -18.96
CA SER A 311 -13.24 -5.96 -19.57
C SER A 311 -12.48 -6.81 -18.55
N PRO A 312 -12.59 -8.16 -18.59
CA PRO A 312 -11.65 -9.03 -17.88
C PRO A 312 -10.19 -8.82 -18.30
N LYS A 313 -9.94 -8.31 -19.51
CA LYS A 313 -8.59 -7.96 -19.99
C LYS A 313 -8.05 -6.67 -19.38
N LYS A 314 -8.90 -5.89 -18.69
CA LYS A 314 -8.57 -4.59 -18.08
C LYS A 314 -7.83 -3.69 -19.08
N LEU A 315 -6.63 -3.21 -18.73
CA LEU A 315 -5.79 -2.36 -19.57
C LEU A 315 -5.41 -2.99 -20.91
N ARG A 316 -5.52 -4.32 -21.08
CA ARG A 316 -5.20 -5.06 -22.31
C ARG A 316 -6.37 -5.15 -23.30
N VAL A 317 -7.53 -4.55 -23.00
CA VAL A 317 -8.67 -4.48 -23.92
C VAL A 317 -8.26 -3.78 -25.23
N LYS A 318 -8.85 -4.20 -26.36
CA LYS A 318 -8.62 -3.56 -27.65
C LYS A 318 -9.71 -2.51 -27.88
N ASN A 319 -9.31 -1.24 -27.96
CA ASN A 319 -10.17 -0.12 -28.33
C ASN A 319 -9.35 0.91 -29.12
N LYS A 320 -9.99 1.61 -30.08
CA LYS A 320 -9.33 2.61 -30.94
C LYS A 320 -8.56 3.66 -30.14
N HIS A 321 -9.12 4.14 -29.03
CA HIS A 321 -8.54 5.16 -28.16
C HIS A 321 -7.92 4.58 -26.88
N VAL A 322 -7.67 3.26 -26.80
CA VAL A 322 -7.20 2.60 -25.57
C VAL A 322 -5.89 3.18 -25.03
N LYS A 323 -4.99 3.66 -25.91
CA LYS A 323 -3.72 4.26 -25.48
C LYS A 323 -3.94 5.51 -24.64
N LEU A 324 -4.90 6.35 -25.01
CA LEU A 324 -5.27 7.56 -24.24
C LEU A 324 -5.79 7.17 -22.87
N PHE A 325 -6.79 6.29 -22.81
CA PHE A 325 -7.35 5.83 -21.53
C PHE A 325 -6.31 5.14 -20.66
N ARG A 326 -5.45 4.30 -21.24
CA ARG A 326 -4.39 3.61 -20.50
C ARG A 326 -3.40 4.61 -19.90
N ASN A 327 -2.95 5.61 -20.66
CA ASN A 327 -2.07 6.65 -20.15
C ASN A 327 -2.73 7.44 -19.01
N PHE A 328 -4.03 7.71 -19.13
CA PHE A 328 -4.80 8.37 -18.07
C PHE A 328 -4.87 7.51 -16.79
N TYR A 329 -5.18 6.22 -16.91
CA TYR A 329 -5.15 5.28 -15.78
C TYR A 329 -3.75 5.21 -15.14
N LEU A 330 -2.70 5.06 -15.96
CA LEU A 330 -1.32 4.98 -15.50
C LEU A 330 -0.88 6.25 -14.78
N THR A 331 -1.40 7.42 -15.18
CA THR A 331 -1.16 8.68 -14.48
C THR A 331 -1.56 8.57 -13.01
N PHE A 332 -2.77 8.07 -12.71
CA PHE A 332 -3.23 7.91 -11.32
C PHE A 332 -2.64 6.70 -10.61
N LEU A 333 -2.31 5.63 -11.35
CA LEU A 333 -1.60 4.49 -10.80
C LEU A 333 -0.25 4.92 -10.20
N GLU A 334 0.52 5.72 -10.96
CA GLU A 334 1.85 6.21 -10.60
C GLU A 334 1.85 7.52 -9.81
N TYR A 335 0.70 8.22 -9.74
CA TYR A 335 0.57 9.47 -9.00
C TYR A 335 0.94 9.29 -7.52
N ASP A 336 1.77 10.18 -6.99
CA ASP A 336 2.16 10.16 -5.59
C ASP A 336 0.95 10.44 -4.69
N GLY A 337 0.51 9.40 -3.98
CA GLY A 337 -0.64 9.49 -3.10
C GLY A 337 -0.42 10.47 -1.94
N ASN A 338 0.81 10.73 -1.51
CA ASN A 338 1.09 11.64 -0.40
C ASN A 338 0.71 13.09 -0.74
N LEU A 339 0.71 13.46 -2.03
CA LEU A 339 0.25 14.79 -2.48
C LEU A 339 -1.23 15.04 -2.15
N LEU A 340 -2.04 13.99 -2.00
CA LEU A 340 -3.47 14.08 -1.66
C LEU A 340 -3.74 14.34 -0.17
N ARG A 341 -2.69 14.37 0.67
CA ARG A 341 -2.76 14.85 2.06
C ARG A 341 -2.93 16.36 2.16
N ARG A 342 -2.63 17.09 1.07
CA ARG A 342 -2.81 18.55 1.02
C ARG A 342 -4.31 18.86 0.95
N GLY A 343 -4.76 19.81 1.76
CA GLY A 343 -6.14 20.30 1.70
C GLY A 343 -6.40 21.00 0.37
N LEU A 344 -7.14 20.34 -0.53
CA LEU A 344 -7.49 20.89 -1.86
C LEU A 344 -8.65 21.90 -1.81
N PHE A 345 -9.45 21.85 -0.74
CA PHE A 345 -10.59 22.75 -0.51
C PHE A 345 -10.80 22.96 0.99
N GLY A 346 -11.33 24.14 1.36
CA GLY A 346 -11.59 24.50 2.75
C GLY A 346 -13.01 24.13 3.18
N CYS A 347 -13.12 23.10 4.02
CA CYS A 347 -14.34 22.76 4.76
C CYS A 347 -13.99 22.53 6.24
N PRO A 348 -14.88 22.91 7.18
CA PRO A 348 -14.71 22.59 8.60
C PRO A 348 -14.86 21.09 8.79
N SER A 349 -13.75 20.35 8.71
CA SER A 349 -13.69 18.92 8.99
C SER A 349 -12.88 18.70 10.26
N GLN A 350 -13.32 17.76 11.10
CA GLN A 350 -12.44 17.24 12.14
C GLN A 350 -11.17 16.71 11.47
N PRO A 351 -9.99 17.18 11.88
CA PRO A 351 -8.74 16.64 11.37
C PRO A 351 -8.66 15.13 11.67
N PRO A 352 -7.93 14.35 10.84
CA PRO A 352 -7.65 12.96 11.15
C PRO A 352 -7.10 12.83 12.58
N SER A 353 -7.40 11.71 13.25
CA SER A 353 -6.88 11.45 14.59
C SER A 353 -5.35 11.61 14.60
N GLY A 354 -4.82 12.39 15.56
CA GLY A 354 -3.39 12.68 15.69
C GLY A 354 -2.84 13.74 14.73
N ALA A 355 -3.60 14.21 13.72
CA ALA A 355 -3.09 15.20 12.76
C ALA A 355 -2.82 16.58 13.39
N GLU A 356 -3.66 17.05 14.33
CA GLU A 356 -3.40 18.31 15.06
C GLU A 356 -2.13 18.25 15.90
N GLN A 357 -1.95 17.15 16.64
CA GLN A 357 -0.77 16.91 17.47
C GLN A 357 0.49 16.82 16.61
N LEU A 358 0.40 16.13 15.48
CA LEU A 358 1.48 16.04 14.50
C LEU A 358 1.84 17.42 13.95
N GLN A 359 0.84 18.21 13.56
CA GLN A 359 1.07 19.53 12.98
C GLN A 359 1.67 20.51 14.01
N GLN A 360 1.24 20.44 15.27
CA GLN A 360 1.86 21.18 16.37
C GLN A 360 3.32 20.74 16.60
N ALA A 361 3.60 19.44 16.60
CA ALA A 361 4.95 18.92 16.78
C ALA A 361 5.88 19.32 15.62
N LEU A 362 5.38 19.28 14.37
CA LEU A 362 6.12 19.74 13.19
C LEU A 362 6.41 21.25 13.24
N ALA A 363 5.46 22.06 13.70
CA ALA A 363 5.62 23.51 13.83
C ALA A 363 6.63 23.92 14.93
N GLN A 364 6.94 23.01 15.86
CA GLN A 364 7.95 23.22 16.91
C GLN A 364 9.36 22.84 16.49
N LEU A 365 9.54 22.26 15.30
CA LEU A 365 10.88 21.90 14.81
C LEU A 365 11.66 23.15 14.41
N ASP A 366 12.91 23.21 14.85
CA ASP A 366 13.88 24.23 14.47
C ASP A 366 14.64 23.77 13.22
N GLU A 367 14.46 24.47 12.09
CA GLU A 367 15.14 24.18 10.82
C GLU A 367 16.67 24.35 10.92
N GLU A 368 17.17 25.10 11.90
CA GLU A 368 18.61 25.27 12.13
C GLU A 368 19.23 24.13 12.96
N ASP A 369 18.42 23.23 13.53
CA ASP A 369 18.91 22.06 14.28
C ASP A 369 19.65 21.09 13.33
N PRO A 370 20.92 20.73 13.59
CA PRO A 370 21.64 19.71 12.83
C PRO A 370 20.92 18.34 12.77
N CYS A 371 20.04 18.05 13.73
CA CYS A 371 19.20 16.85 13.79
C CYS A 371 17.79 17.06 13.22
N PHE A 372 17.49 18.20 12.58
CA PHE A 372 16.17 18.55 12.06
C PHE A 372 15.57 17.42 11.21
N GLU A 373 16.31 16.89 10.23
CA GLU A 373 15.81 15.82 9.36
C GLU A 373 15.44 14.54 10.14
N PHE A 374 16.21 14.18 11.17
CA PHE A 374 15.89 13.02 12.01
C PHE A 374 14.66 13.24 12.88
N ARG A 375 14.50 14.44 13.45
CA ARG A 375 13.31 14.81 14.24
C ARG A 375 12.07 14.88 13.37
N GLN A 376 12.19 15.47 12.18
CA GLN A 376 11.13 15.47 11.19
C GLN A 376 10.75 14.03 10.81
N GLN A 377 11.73 13.17 10.54
CA GLN A 377 11.49 11.77 10.19
C GLN A 377 10.80 10.99 11.32
N GLN A 378 11.09 11.30 12.58
CA GLN A 378 10.41 10.69 13.73
C GLN A 378 8.91 11.04 13.76
N LEU A 379 8.53 12.21 13.24
CA LEU A 379 7.14 12.67 13.17
C LEU A 379 6.46 12.24 11.86
N THR A 380 7.21 11.92 10.80
CA THR A 380 6.65 11.51 9.51
C THR A 380 5.84 10.22 9.63
N VAL A 381 4.53 10.32 9.35
CA VAL A 381 3.66 9.16 9.20
C VAL A 381 3.71 8.70 7.75
N HIS A 382 4.44 7.64 7.47
CA HIS A 382 4.51 7.05 6.12
C HIS A 382 3.18 6.41 5.76
N ARG A 383 2.72 6.60 4.51
CA ARG A 383 1.59 5.82 3.98
C ARG A 383 2.04 4.37 3.79
N VAL A 384 1.27 3.41 4.30
CA VAL A 384 1.62 1.99 4.28
C VAL A 384 0.53 1.18 3.60
N HIS A 385 0.93 0.30 2.68
CA HIS A 385 0.10 -0.73 2.10
C HIS A 385 0.66 -2.10 2.45
N VAL A 386 0.06 -2.74 3.45
CA VAL A 386 0.46 -4.10 3.86
C VAL A 386 -0.03 -5.12 2.82
N THR A 387 0.70 -6.25 2.68
CA THR A 387 0.33 -7.38 1.83
C THR A 387 -0.06 -6.98 0.39
N PHE A 388 0.81 -6.15 -0.23
CA PHE A 388 0.67 -5.58 -1.58
C PHE A 388 0.49 -6.62 -2.68
N LEU A 389 1.06 -7.81 -2.48
CA LEU A 389 0.89 -8.98 -3.34
C LEU A 389 0.11 -10.07 -2.58
N PRO A 390 -0.67 -10.90 -3.31
CA PRO A 390 -1.32 -12.06 -2.71
C PRO A 390 -0.33 -12.97 -1.99
N HIS A 391 -0.70 -13.38 -0.78
CA HIS A 391 0.09 -14.24 0.08
C HIS A 391 -0.86 -15.12 0.89
N GLU A 392 -0.62 -16.42 0.87
CA GLU A 392 -1.40 -17.42 1.60
C GLU A 392 -0.41 -18.24 2.44
N PRO A 393 -0.06 -17.77 3.65
CA PRO A 393 0.85 -18.49 4.52
C PRO A 393 0.16 -19.79 4.98
N PRO A 394 0.89 -20.91 5.05
CA PRO A 394 0.37 -22.11 5.69
C PRO A 394 0.07 -21.81 7.18
N PRO A 395 -0.83 -22.58 7.83
CA PRO A 395 -1.08 -22.46 9.26
C PRO A 395 0.23 -22.53 10.05
N SER A 396 0.48 -21.54 10.90
CA SER A 396 1.72 -21.47 11.67
C SER A 396 1.84 -22.69 12.60
N GLN A 397 3.00 -23.36 12.56
CA GLN A 397 3.34 -24.42 13.47
C GLN A 397 4.04 -23.87 14.73
N PRO A 398 4.07 -24.63 15.83
CA PRO A 398 4.94 -24.32 16.96
C PRO A 398 6.39 -24.15 16.48
N HIS A 399 7.07 -23.13 16.99
CA HIS A 399 8.48 -22.84 16.70
C HIS A 399 8.79 -22.29 15.30
N ASP A 400 7.78 -22.08 14.43
CA ASP A 400 8.01 -21.43 13.14
C ASP A 400 8.60 -20.03 13.32
N VAL A 401 9.47 -19.66 12.36
CA VAL A 401 10.23 -18.42 12.36
C VAL A 401 9.94 -17.65 11.08
N THR A 402 9.48 -16.41 11.19
CA THR A 402 9.38 -15.51 10.03
C THR A 402 10.68 -14.74 9.87
N LEU A 403 11.28 -14.77 8.67
CA LEU A 403 12.36 -13.85 8.34
C LEU A 403 11.77 -12.47 8.06
N VAL A 404 12.27 -11.47 8.79
CA VAL A 404 11.84 -10.09 8.67
C VAL A 404 13.01 -9.27 8.14
N ALA A 405 12.80 -8.63 6.99
CA ALA A 405 13.78 -7.73 6.39
C ALA A 405 13.10 -6.52 5.76
N GLN A 406 13.92 -5.55 5.37
CA GLN A 406 13.48 -4.33 4.72
C GLN A 406 14.42 -4.02 3.55
N LEU A 407 13.90 -3.38 2.51
CA LEU A 407 14.66 -3.06 1.31
C LEU A 407 14.07 -1.92 0.47
N SER A 408 14.89 -1.43 -0.46
CA SER A 408 14.52 -0.50 -1.54
C SER A 408 14.74 -1.13 -2.92
N MET A 409 14.40 -0.40 -3.98
CA MET A 409 14.52 -0.86 -5.38
C MET A 409 15.93 -1.33 -5.77
N ASP A 410 16.97 -0.72 -5.23
CA ASP A 410 18.39 -1.01 -5.52
C ASP A 410 18.88 -2.32 -4.90
N ARG A 411 18.06 -2.99 -4.09
CA ARG A 411 18.35 -4.27 -3.44
C ARG A 411 17.45 -5.42 -3.92
N LEU A 412 16.59 -5.22 -4.92
CA LEU A 412 15.67 -6.25 -5.41
C LEU A 412 16.36 -7.54 -5.88
N GLN A 413 17.58 -7.45 -6.42
CA GLN A 413 18.37 -8.60 -6.84
C GLN A 413 18.63 -9.60 -5.72
N MET A 414 18.64 -9.14 -4.46
CA MET A 414 18.86 -10.00 -3.29
C MET A 414 17.63 -10.84 -2.95
N LEU A 415 16.42 -10.42 -3.36
CA LEU A 415 15.17 -11.09 -2.99
C LEU A 415 15.13 -12.55 -3.45
N GLU A 416 15.49 -12.82 -4.71
CA GLU A 416 15.46 -14.20 -5.21
C GLU A 416 16.45 -15.08 -4.46
N ALA A 417 17.65 -14.58 -4.17
CA ALA A 417 18.65 -15.30 -3.41
C ALA A 417 18.15 -15.57 -1.99
N LEU A 418 17.60 -14.56 -1.32
CA LEU A 418 17.03 -14.69 0.02
C LEU A 418 15.90 -15.73 0.06
N CYS A 419 14.97 -15.70 -0.90
CA CYS A 419 13.90 -16.69 -1.04
C CYS A 419 14.40 -18.11 -1.34
N ARG A 420 15.55 -18.28 -2.00
CA ARG A 420 16.17 -19.61 -2.20
C ARG A 420 16.83 -20.13 -0.92
N HIS A 421 17.38 -19.23 -0.11
CA HIS A 421 18.11 -19.58 1.12
C HIS A 421 17.20 -19.75 2.34
N TRP A 422 16.04 -19.10 2.35
CA TRP A 422 15.07 -19.18 3.44
C TRP A 422 13.78 -19.89 3.00
N PRO A 423 13.61 -21.18 3.31
CA PRO A 423 12.43 -21.95 2.92
C PRO A 423 11.18 -21.62 3.76
N GLY A 424 11.34 -20.93 4.89
CA GLY A 424 10.24 -20.54 5.78
C GLY A 424 9.54 -19.24 5.37
N PRO A 425 8.52 -18.82 6.14
CA PRO A 425 7.74 -17.62 5.83
C PRO A 425 8.59 -16.35 5.96
N MET A 426 8.22 -15.31 5.21
CA MET A 426 8.93 -14.04 5.19
C MET A 426 7.96 -12.87 5.28
N SER A 427 8.38 -11.78 5.93
CA SER A 427 7.69 -10.49 5.92
C SER A 427 8.68 -9.40 5.56
N LEU A 428 8.44 -8.73 4.42
CA LEU A 428 9.37 -7.82 3.78
C LEU A 428 8.74 -6.44 3.61
N ALA A 429 9.35 -5.41 4.19
CA ALA A 429 8.94 -4.03 3.99
C ALA A 429 9.76 -3.35 2.90
N LEU A 430 9.09 -2.84 1.85
CA LEU A 430 9.71 -2.17 0.72
C LEU A 430 9.46 -0.67 0.79
N TYR A 431 10.53 0.13 0.73
CA TYR A 431 10.45 1.59 0.68
C TYR A 431 10.42 2.08 -0.77
N LEU A 432 9.23 2.37 -1.29
CA LEU A 432 9.00 2.57 -2.73
C LEU A 432 8.11 3.79 -3.01
N THR A 433 8.26 4.43 -4.15
CA THR A 433 7.22 5.31 -4.72
C THR A 433 6.06 4.49 -5.30
N ASP A 434 4.93 5.15 -5.61
CA ASP A 434 3.82 4.49 -6.31
C ASP A 434 4.23 3.89 -7.66
N ALA A 435 5.08 4.58 -8.41
CA ALA A 435 5.61 4.08 -9.68
C ALA A 435 6.54 2.86 -9.48
N GLU A 436 7.45 2.92 -8.50
CA GLU A 436 8.34 1.82 -8.16
C GLU A 436 7.56 0.59 -7.64
N ALA A 437 6.45 0.78 -6.92
CA ALA A 437 5.59 -0.33 -6.50
C ALA A 437 5.01 -1.11 -7.69
N GLN A 438 4.69 -0.43 -8.80
CA GLN A 438 4.26 -1.10 -10.04
C GLN A 438 5.41 -1.83 -10.74
N GLN A 439 6.62 -1.26 -10.69
CA GLN A 439 7.81 -1.94 -11.20
C GLN A 439 8.11 -3.20 -10.39
N PHE A 440 7.97 -3.11 -9.07
CA PHE A 440 8.14 -4.23 -8.15
C PHE A 440 7.13 -5.37 -8.40
N LEU A 441 5.84 -5.04 -8.61
CA LEU A 441 4.83 -6.04 -9.00
C LEU A 441 5.29 -6.83 -10.25
N ARG A 442 5.71 -6.12 -11.31
CA ARG A 442 6.18 -6.77 -12.54
C ARG A 442 7.45 -7.59 -12.33
N PHE A 443 8.34 -7.15 -11.44
CA PHE A 443 9.56 -7.88 -11.09
C PHE A 443 9.23 -9.22 -10.42
N VAL A 444 8.32 -9.23 -9.45
CA VAL A 444 7.87 -10.47 -8.79
C VAL A 444 7.16 -11.40 -9.76
N GLU A 445 6.24 -10.88 -10.59
CA GLU A 445 5.51 -11.68 -11.59
C GLU A 445 6.44 -12.30 -12.65
N ALA A 446 7.53 -11.61 -13.01
CA ALA A 446 8.50 -12.10 -13.99
C ALA A 446 9.48 -13.15 -13.43
N SER A 447 9.64 -13.22 -12.10
CA SER A 447 10.55 -14.17 -11.45
C SER A 447 9.84 -15.49 -11.12
N PRO A 448 10.25 -16.62 -11.71
CA PRO A 448 9.65 -17.92 -11.38
C PRO A 448 9.82 -18.31 -9.91
N VAL A 449 10.88 -17.84 -9.26
CA VAL A 449 11.14 -18.13 -7.85
C VAL A 449 10.19 -17.35 -6.95
N LEU A 450 10.08 -16.03 -7.17
CA LEU A 450 9.25 -15.19 -6.33
C LEU A 450 7.76 -15.47 -6.55
N ALA A 451 7.34 -15.67 -7.81
CA ALA A 451 5.95 -15.99 -8.13
C ALA A 451 5.49 -17.35 -7.58
N ALA A 452 6.41 -18.30 -7.36
CA ALA A 452 6.09 -19.60 -6.78
C ALA A 452 5.96 -19.58 -5.24
N ARG A 453 6.50 -18.56 -4.57
CA ARG A 453 6.49 -18.43 -3.10
C ARG A 453 5.20 -17.77 -2.63
N GLN A 454 4.30 -18.57 -2.07
CA GLN A 454 3.03 -18.08 -1.52
C GLN A 454 3.13 -17.63 -0.06
N ASP A 455 4.26 -17.85 0.60
CA ASP A 455 4.51 -17.62 2.03
C ASP A 455 5.37 -16.36 2.31
N VAL A 456 5.50 -15.47 1.32
CA VAL A 456 6.20 -14.19 1.44
C VAL A 456 5.22 -13.03 1.43
N ALA A 457 5.16 -12.28 2.52
CA ALA A 457 4.37 -11.06 2.63
C ALA A 457 5.20 -9.83 2.24
N TYR A 458 4.73 -9.09 1.24
CA TYR A 458 5.36 -7.85 0.78
C TYR A 458 4.54 -6.64 1.23
N HIS A 459 5.13 -5.71 1.98
CA HIS A 459 4.48 -4.51 2.49
C HIS A 459 5.14 -3.28 1.86
N VAL A 460 4.37 -2.40 1.24
CA VAL A 460 4.91 -1.16 0.64
C VAL A 460 4.76 -0.03 1.64
N VAL A 461 5.88 0.59 2.00
CA VAL A 461 5.93 1.85 2.75
C VAL A 461 6.29 2.94 1.74
N TYR A 462 5.34 3.83 1.46
CA TYR A 462 5.50 4.80 0.39
C TYR A 462 6.55 5.86 0.75
N ARG A 463 7.47 6.11 -0.19
CA ARG A 463 8.60 7.03 0.00
C ARG A 463 8.12 8.45 0.33
N GLU A 464 8.67 8.99 1.41
CA GLU A 464 8.42 10.35 1.89
C GLU A 464 9.64 10.85 2.68
N GLY A 465 10.09 12.06 2.37
CA GLY A 465 11.30 12.65 2.95
C GLY A 465 12.61 12.15 2.32
N PRO A 466 13.75 12.71 2.75
CA PRO A 466 15.07 12.38 2.21
C PRO A 466 15.73 11.16 2.88
N LEU A 467 15.25 10.77 4.07
CA LEU A 467 15.87 9.72 4.88
C LEU A 467 15.22 8.35 4.63
N TYR A 468 16.04 7.30 4.71
CA TYR A 468 15.61 5.91 4.65
C TYR A 468 15.21 5.40 6.05
N PRO A 469 13.92 5.14 6.34
CA PRO A 469 13.47 4.92 7.71
C PRO A 469 13.53 3.44 8.13
N VAL A 470 14.75 2.92 8.33
CA VAL A 470 15.03 1.52 8.68
C VAL A 470 14.10 0.99 9.78
N ASN A 471 13.96 1.72 10.90
CA ASN A 471 13.16 1.27 12.04
C ASN A 471 11.66 1.21 11.72
N GLN A 472 11.14 2.18 10.96
CA GLN A 472 9.74 2.17 10.53
C GLN A 472 9.46 0.96 9.62
N LEU A 473 10.36 0.69 8.66
CA LEU A 473 10.23 -0.43 7.75
C LEU A 473 10.25 -1.77 8.51
N ARG A 474 11.21 -1.95 9.44
CA ARG A 474 11.29 -3.12 10.30
C ARG A 474 10.02 -3.31 11.13
N ASN A 475 9.48 -2.24 11.71
CA ASN A 475 8.25 -2.30 12.50
C ASN A 475 7.04 -2.72 11.67
N VAL A 476 6.91 -2.21 10.43
CA VAL A 476 5.84 -2.61 9.51
C VAL A 476 5.91 -4.11 9.21
N ALA A 477 7.09 -4.64 8.87
CA ALA A 477 7.26 -6.07 8.63
C ALA A 477 7.03 -6.92 9.90
N LEU A 478 7.60 -6.51 11.04
CA LEU A 478 7.43 -7.21 12.32
C LEU A 478 5.95 -7.32 12.76
N ALA A 479 5.18 -6.25 12.54
CA ALA A 479 3.76 -6.20 12.89
C ALA A 479 2.92 -7.19 12.05
N GLN A 480 3.41 -7.56 10.85
CA GLN A 480 2.71 -8.45 9.93
C GLN A 480 3.28 -9.88 9.93
N ALA A 481 4.32 -10.15 10.71
CA ALA A 481 4.83 -11.51 10.90
C ALA A 481 3.83 -12.36 11.70
N LEU A 482 3.40 -13.49 11.12
CA LEU A 482 2.32 -14.33 11.66
C LEU A 482 2.81 -15.50 12.55
N THR A 483 4.11 -15.76 12.57
CA THR A 483 4.70 -16.85 13.36
C THR A 483 5.08 -16.41 14.78
N PRO A 484 5.27 -17.35 15.73
CA PRO A 484 5.63 -17.03 17.10
C PRO A 484 7.03 -16.42 17.27
N TYR A 485 7.95 -16.70 16.35
CA TYR A 485 9.35 -16.27 16.40
C TYR A 485 9.73 -15.49 15.15
N VAL A 486 10.67 -14.57 15.28
CA VAL A 486 11.15 -13.76 14.15
C VAL A 486 12.67 -13.79 14.05
N PHE A 487 13.17 -13.87 12.83
CA PHE A 487 14.58 -13.67 12.51
C PHE A 487 14.73 -12.33 11.81
N LEU A 488 15.30 -11.35 12.52
CA LEU A 488 15.54 -10.01 11.98
C LEU A 488 16.86 -10.02 11.23
N SER A 489 16.80 -9.74 9.93
CA SER A 489 17.96 -9.72 9.05
C SER A 489 17.93 -8.50 8.13
N ASP A 490 19.09 -7.96 7.80
CA ASP A 490 19.20 -7.03 6.67
C ASP A 490 19.16 -7.81 5.36
N ILE A 491 18.67 -7.16 4.29
CA ILE A 491 18.50 -7.76 2.96
C ILE A 491 19.83 -8.20 2.32
N ASP A 492 20.94 -7.65 2.79
CA ASP A 492 22.28 -7.95 2.30
C ASP A 492 22.86 -9.25 2.90
N PHE A 493 22.23 -9.83 3.92
CA PHE A 493 22.62 -11.13 4.48
C PHE A 493 21.87 -12.27 3.80
N LEU A 494 22.63 -13.31 3.43
CA LEU A 494 22.07 -14.58 2.98
C LEU A 494 22.18 -15.62 4.11
N PRO A 495 21.06 -16.14 4.62
CA PRO A 495 21.10 -17.17 5.64
C PRO A 495 21.66 -18.48 5.06
N ALA A 496 22.26 -19.32 5.91
CA ALA A 496 22.57 -20.68 5.49
C ALA A 496 21.27 -21.43 5.12
N TYR A 497 21.30 -22.29 4.11
CA TYR A 497 20.12 -23.04 3.65
C TYR A 497 19.41 -23.81 4.77
N SER A 498 20.16 -24.30 5.75
CA SER A 498 19.66 -25.05 6.90
C SER A 498 19.24 -24.19 8.09
N LEU A 499 19.41 -22.86 8.03
CA LEU A 499 19.22 -21.99 9.19
C LEU A 499 17.78 -22.01 9.70
N TYR A 500 16.79 -22.07 8.81
CA TYR A 500 15.37 -22.12 9.20
C TYR A 500 15.07 -23.34 10.08
N ASP A 501 15.39 -24.55 9.59
CA ASP A 501 15.16 -25.79 10.32
C ASP A 501 15.99 -25.86 11.60
N TYR A 502 17.23 -25.35 11.55
CA TYR A 502 18.11 -25.30 12.70
C TYR A 502 17.57 -24.38 13.81
N LEU A 503 17.00 -23.22 13.46
CA LEU A 503 16.38 -22.32 14.43
C LEU A 503 15.15 -22.98 15.06
N ARG A 504 14.28 -23.62 14.28
CA ARG A 504 13.09 -24.34 14.81
C ARG A 504 13.49 -25.41 15.81
N ALA A 505 14.44 -26.26 15.45
CA ALA A 505 14.97 -27.31 16.32
C ALA A 505 15.61 -26.72 17.59
N SER A 506 16.36 -25.62 17.47
CA SER A 506 16.99 -24.94 18.61
C SER A 506 15.96 -24.33 19.56
N ILE A 507 14.91 -23.69 19.04
CA ILE A 507 13.82 -23.11 19.82
C ILE A 507 13.11 -24.19 20.63
N GLU A 508 12.84 -25.35 20.00
CA GLU A 508 12.23 -26.50 20.65
C GLU A 508 13.14 -27.07 21.76
N GLN A 509 14.40 -27.36 21.44
CA GLN A 509 15.38 -27.93 22.38
C GLN A 509 15.65 -27.02 23.59
N LEU A 510 15.73 -25.71 23.37
CA LEU A 510 15.96 -24.73 24.42
C LEU A 510 14.68 -24.36 25.19
N GLY A 511 13.52 -24.87 24.78
CA GLY A 511 12.25 -24.61 25.44
C GLY A 511 11.90 -23.12 25.51
N LEU A 512 12.25 -22.34 24.47
CA LEU A 512 12.14 -20.87 24.49
C LEU A 512 10.70 -20.36 24.66
N GLY A 513 9.69 -21.21 24.46
CA GLY A 513 8.28 -20.88 24.75
C GLY A 513 7.94 -20.72 26.24
N SER A 514 8.87 -21.03 27.17
CA SER A 514 8.61 -21.06 28.61
C SER A 514 9.26 -19.91 29.38
N ARG A 515 8.48 -18.88 29.74
CA ARG A 515 8.73 -17.83 30.77
C ARG A 515 10.06 -17.04 30.74
N ARG A 516 11.01 -17.32 29.85
CA ARG A 516 12.30 -16.65 29.72
C ARG A 516 12.36 -15.84 28.44
N LYS A 517 12.50 -14.52 28.58
CA LYS A 517 12.88 -13.61 27.49
C LYS A 517 14.33 -13.91 27.11
N ALA A 518 14.54 -14.69 26.06
CA ALA A 518 15.85 -15.01 25.50
C ALA A 518 15.86 -14.60 24.03
N ALA A 519 17.05 -14.34 23.48
CA ALA A 519 17.27 -14.10 22.06
C ALA A 519 18.38 -15.03 21.56
N LEU A 520 18.27 -15.49 20.32
CA LEU A 520 19.31 -16.27 19.65
C LEU A 520 20.18 -15.32 18.81
N VAL A 521 21.50 -15.45 18.88
CA VAL A 521 22.41 -14.63 18.08
C VAL A 521 23.01 -15.50 17.00
N VAL A 522 22.69 -15.22 15.73
CA VAL A 522 23.18 -15.95 14.57
C VAL A 522 24.48 -15.30 14.10
N PRO A 523 25.64 -15.97 14.15
CA PRO A 523 26.90 -15.35 13.74
C PRO A 523 26.92 -14.98 12.26
N ALA A 524 27.31 -13.74 11.95
CA ALA A 524 27.46 -13.24 10.59
C ALA A 524 28.92 -13.17 10.11
N PHE A 525 29.13 -13.47 8.83
CA PHE A 525 30.44 -13.49 8.19
C PHE A 525 30.39 -12.76 6.84
N GLU A 526 31.51 -12.14 6.46
CA GLU A 526 31.65 -11.39 5.21
C GLU A 526 32.83 -11.90 4.38
N THR A 527 32.74 -11.72 3.06
CA THR A 527 33.81 -12.03 2.10
C THR A 527 33.99 -10.85 1.14
N LEU A 528 35.23 -10.60 0.75
CA LEU A 528 35.56 -9.64 -0.31
C LEU A 528 35.53 -10.28 -1.70
N HIS A 529 35.29 -11.59 -1.79
CA HIS A 529 35.28 -12.33 -3.05
C HIS A 529 33.91 -12.24 -3.72
N TYR A 530 33.86 -11.63 -4.91
CA TYR A 530 32.62 -11.46 -5.68
C TYR A 530 32.02 -12.79 -6.19
N ARG A 531 32.87 -13.80 -6.44
CA ARG A 531 32.44 -15.17 -6.76
C ARG A 531 32.82 -16.08 -5.61
N PHE A 532 31.87 -16.31 -4.73
CA PHE A 532 32.08 -17.09 -3.52
C PHE A 532 31.01 -18.18 -3.43
N SER A 533 31.46 -19.42 -3.22
CA SER A 533 30.56 -20.53 -2.90
C SER A 533 30.36 -20.55 -1.39
N PHE A 534 29.12 -20.43 -0.94
CA PHE A 534 28.82 -20.44 0.49
C PHE A 534 29.17 -21.80 1.10
N PRO A 535 29.87 -21.83 2.26
CA PRO A 535 30.24 -23.09 2.89
C PRO A 535 28.97 -23.84 3.34
N PRO A 536 28.74 -25.09 2.89
CA PRO A 536 27.59 -25.90 3.28
C PRO A 536 27.63 -26.36 4.74
N SER A 537 28.78 -26.27 5.42
CA SER A 537 28.95 -26.77 6.79
C SER A 537 29.78 -25.83 7.67
N LYS A 538 29.60 -25.96 8.99
CA LYS A 538 30.42 -25.25 9.98
C LYS A 538 31.92 -25.58 9.85
N VAL A 539 32.27 -26.83 9.51
CA VAL A 539 33.66 -27.26 9.36
C VAL A 539 34.34 -26.48 8.23
N GLU A 540 33.65 -26.36 7.10
CA GLU A 540 34.16 -25.63 5.94
C GLU A 540 34.19 -24.12 6.18
N LEU A 541 33.19 -23.58 6.86
CA LEU A 541 33.17 -22.19 7.30
C LEU A 541 34.40 -21.85 8.16
N LEU A 542 34.72 -22.70 9.13
CA LEU A 542 35.91 -22.54 9.98
C LEU A 542 37.20 -22.64 9.18
N ALA A 543 37.30 -23.59 8.25
CA ALA A 543 38.47 -23.71 7.37
C ALA A 543 38.68 -22.45 6.51
N LEU A 544 37.60 -21.82 6.01
CA LEU A 544 37.66 -20.58 5.25
C LEU A 544 38.00 -19.35 6.12
N LEU A 545 37.58 -19.35 7.39
CA LEU A 545 37.99 -18.34 8.37
C LEU A 545 39.49 -18.46 8.69
N ASP A 546 39.96 -19.67 8.97
CA ASP A 546 41.37 -19.96 9.26
C ASP A 546 42.26 -19.61 8.05
N ALA A 547 41.76 -19.80 6.84
CA ALA A 547 42.42 -19.42 5.59
C ALA A 547 42.36 -17.91 5.29
N GLY A 548 41.62 -17.11 6.08
CA GLY A 548 41.43 -15.67 5.83
C GLY A 548 40.60 -15.34 4.58
N ALA A 549 39.85 -16.31 4.06
CA ALA A 549 38.93 -16.12 2.93
C ALA A 549 37.59 -15.53 3.38
N LEU A 550 37.23 -15.72 4.65
CA LEU A 550 36.09 -15.12 5.33
C LEU A 550 36.54 -14.29 6.53
N TYR A 551 35.70 -13.33 6.90
CA TYR A 551 35.90 -12.47 8.08
C TYR A 551 34.63 -12.47 8.92
N THR A 552 34.77 -12.30 10.23
CA THR A 552 33.61 -11.99 11.08
C THR A 552 33.10 -10.59 10.73
N PHE A 553 31.79 -10.47 10.56
CA PHE A 553 31.15 -9.19 10.22
C PHE A 553 31.53 -8.11 11.24
N SER A 554 31.85 -6.89 10.78
CA SER A 554 32.36 -5.74 11.56
C SER A 554 33.80 -5.77 12.09
N LEU A 555 34.57 -6.85 11.95
CA LEU A 555 35.97 -6.87 12.42
C LEU A 555 36.98 -6.39 11.37
N ALA A 556 36.60 -6.30 10.09
CA ALA A 556 37.52 -5.95 9.00
C ALA A 556 37.90 -4.44 8.93
N SER A 557 37.23 -3.55 9.66
CA SER A 557 37.45 -2.09 9.53
C SER A 557 38.35 -1.43 10.59
N ILE A 558 38.93 -2.17 11.55
CA ILE A 558 39.99 -1.59 12.40
C ILE A 558 41.34 -1.83 11.73
N ARG A 559 41.66 -1.07 10.67
CA ARG A 559 43.07 -0.87 10.32
C ARG A 559 43.68 0.01 11.41
N PRO A 560 44.76 -0.42 12.11
CA PRO A 560 45.49 0.48 12.98
C PRO A 560 45.95 1.66 12.12
N CYS A 561 45.67 2.89 12.57
CA CYS A 561 46.38 4.04 12.03
C CYS A 561 47.88 3.72 12.12
N ARG A 562 48.54 3.54 10.97
CA ARG A 562 50.00 3.42 10.95
C ARG A 562 50.54 4.65 11.65
N THR A 563 51.23 4.44 12.76
CA THR A 563 51.99 5.47 13.45
C THR A 563 52.95 6.08 12.43
N GLY A 564 52.64 7.29 11.99
CA GLY A 564 53.55 8.10 11.20
C GLY A 564 54.81 8.32 12.02
N THR A 565 55.93 7.81 11.52
CA THR A 565 57.28 8.15 11.96
C THR A 565 57.43 9.67 11.94
N THR A 566 57.41 10.29 13.12
CA THR A 566 57.99 11.61 13.34
C THR A 566 59.22 11.42 14.20
N SER A 567 60.36 11.33 13.51
CA SER A 567 61.69 11.50 14.09
C SER A 567 61.94 13.00 14.30
N GLY A 568 62.09 13.44 15.54
CA GLY A 568 62.61 14.76 15.91
C GLY A 568 62.65 14.93 17.43
N PRO A 569 63.72 15.48 18.03
CA PRO A 569 64.27 14.97 19.30
C PRO A 569 63.85 15.79 20.53
N GLY A 570 63.76 15.13 21.68
CA GLY A 570 63.61 15.78 22.98
C GLY A 570 63.21 14.81 24.08
N ALA A 571 64.19 14.29 24.79
CA ALA A 571 64.04 13.39 25.93
C ALA A 571 63.25 14.02 27.10
N THR A 572 62.49 13.20 27.86
CA THR A 572 62.88 12.78 29.23
C THR A 572 61.84 11.84 29.85
N HIS A 573 62.32 10.64 30.21
CA HIS A 573 61.97 9.70 31.29
C HIS A 573 60.52 9.25 31.63
N PRO A 574 60.35 7.97 32.00
CA PRO A 574 59.06 7.35 32.32
C PRO A 574 58.65 7.67 33.77
N GLN A 575 57.49 8.33 33.95
CA GLN A 575 56.80 8.33 35.23
C GLN A 575 55.86 7.13 35.27
N THR A 576 56.21 6.16 36.10
CA THR A 576 55.29 5.16 36.65
C THR A 576 54.17 5.88 37.40
N MET A 577 52.92 5.72 36.95
CA MET A 577 51.75 6.22 37.66
C MET A 577 51.19 5.18 38.63
N PRO A 578 50.70 5.58 39.82
CA PRO A 578 50.13 4.68 40.81
C PRO A 578 48.77 4.15 40.38
N ALA A 579 48.39 3.00 40.91
CA ALA A 579 47.06 2.41 40.75
C ALA A 579 45.96 3.41 41.13
N GLY A 580 45.03 3.71 40.20
CA GLY A 580 43.75 4.36 40.55
C GLY A 580 43.21 5.51 39.68
N GLY A 581 43.75 5.83 38.49
CA GLY A 581 43.24 6.92 37.64
C GLY A 581 42.36 6.46 36.45
N ARG A 582 41.15 7.04 36.28
CA ARG A 582 40.28 6.84 35.10
C ARG A 582 40.70 7.75 33.93
N LEU A 583 40.90 7.17 32.74
CA LEU A 583 41.07 7.89 31.47
C LEU A 583 39.69 8.25 30.85
N ARG A 584 39.53 9.49 30.39
CA ARG A 584 38.51 9.91 29.41
C ARG A 584 39.16 9.96 28.02
N PRO A 585 38.55 9.44 26.95
CA PRO A 585 39.11 9.60 25.61
C PRO A 585 38.63 10.93 25.01
N HIS A 586 39.58 11.84 24.76
CA HIS A 586 39.46 12.87 23.75
C HIS A 586 40.34 12.45 22.57
N THR A 587 39.76 12.27 21.39
CA THR A 587 40.50 12.22 20.13
C THR A 587 39.74 13.06 19.11
N VAL A 588 40.37 14.17 18.71
CA VAL A 588 39.96 15.01 17.57
C VAL A 588 40.77 14.53 16.37
N CYS A 589 40.10 14.20 15.25
CA CYS A 589 40.77 13.93 13.98
C CYS A 589 40.47 15.05 12.97
N SER A 590 41.55 15.51 12.33
CA SER A 590 41.74 16.67 11.46
C SER A 590 40.81 16.75 10.25
N GLY A 591 40.30 17.95 9.99
CA GLY A 591 39.36 18.27 8.92
C GLY A 591 39.89 18.04 7.49
N TRP A 592 38.96 17.56 6.65
CA TRP A 592 38.69 17.75 5.20
C TRP A 592 37.91 16.51 4.72
N PRO A 593 36.84 16.65 3.89
CA PRO A 593 35.83 15.61 3.73
C PRO A 593 36.16 14.64 2.59
N THR A 594 36.26 13.36 2.89
CA THR A 594 36.14 12.28 1.89
C THR A 594 34.78 11.62 2.03
N MET A 595 33.93 11.79 1.02
CA MET A 595 32.66 11.07 0.88
C MET A 595 32.92 9.57 0.77
N ASN A 596 32.51 8.82 1.80
CA ASN A 596 32.12 7.43 1.67
C ASN A 596 31.09 7.10 2.77
N PRO A 597 29.91 6.54 2.45
CA PRO A 597 28.85 6.34 3.41
C PRO A 597 28.99 4.95 4.03
N MET A 598 29.50 4.86 5.25
CA MET A 598 29.16 3.83 6.23
C MET A 598 29.98 4.06 7.50
N TRP A 599 29.42 4.85 8.39
CA TRP A 599 29.81 4.84 9.79
C TRP A 599 28.53 4.66 10.59
N TRP A 600 28.31 3.46 11.12
CA TRP A 600 27.47 3.31 12.31
C TRP A 600 28.24 2.52 13.36
N CYS A 601 28.50 3.22 14.46
CA CYS A 601 28.89 2.66 15.73
C CYS A 601 27.79 1.71 16.22
N HIS A 602 28.05 0.41 16.26
CA HIS A 602 27.36 -0.46 17.20
C HIS A 602 27.89 -0.14 18.60
N VAL A 603 27.00 0.30 19.49
CA VAL A 603 26.74 -0.21 20.85
C VAL A 603 25.81 0.79 21.52
N THR A 604 24.55 0.44 21.85
CA THR A 604 24.03 0.47 23.25
C THR A 604 22.54 0.09 23.41
N VAL A 605 22.33 -1.06 24.10
CA VAL A 605 21.35 -1.41 25.16
C VAL A 605 19.82 -1.33 24.90
N PRO A 606 18.97 -1.92 25.79
CA PRO A 606 17.82 -2.71 25.42
C PRO A 606 16.56 -1.86 25.17
N ALA A 607 15.74 -2.26 24.21
CA ALA A 607 14.33 -1.89 24.22
C ALA A 607 13.56 -3.08 24.80
N MET A 608 13.11 -2.97 26.05
CA MET A 608 11.84 -3.58 26.37
C MET A 608 10.91 -2.57 27.03
N THR A 609 9.68 -2.68 26.53
CA THR A 609 8.41 -2.31 27.14
C THR A 609 7.94 -0.87 26.91
N LEU A 610 6.95 -0.81 26.02
CA LEU A 610 6.40 0.32 25.29
C LEU A 610 5.40 1.16 26.09
N ASP A 611 5.42 1.15 27.43
CA ASP A 611 4.41 1.86 28.24
C ASP A 611 4.99 2.40 29.55
N LEU A 612 5.88 3.39 29.46
CA LEU A 612 6.27 4.29 30.57
C LEU A 612 7.11 5.50 30.08
N TRP A 613 6.81 6.06 28.90
CA TRP A 613 7.49 7.23 28.34
C TRP A 613 6.71 8.53 28.56
N ALA A 614 6.50 8.87 29.84
CA ALA A 614 6.21 10.23 30.28
C ALA A 614 6.47 10.27 31.79
N SER A 615 7.27 11.23 32.25
CA SER A 615 7.56 11.53 33.67
C SER A 615 8.47 10.55 34.43
N ALA A 616 9.75 10.90 34.54
CA ALA A 616 10.52 10.98 35.80
C ALA A 616 12.03 10.97 35.49
N GLY A 617 12.74 11.94 36.05
CA GLY A 617 14.14 12.23 35.77
C GLY A 617 15.14 11.17 36.24
N THR A 618 16.23 11.09 35.48
CA THR A 618 17.64 10.96 35.91
C THR A 618 17.97 10.12 37.17
N ARG A 619 18.52 8.91 36.94
CA ARG A 619 19.88 8.41 37.30
C ARG A 619 19.86 6.93 37.67
N TRP A 620 20.76 6.15 37.05
CA TRP A 620 21.26 4.87 37.59
C TRP A 620 22.79 4.77 37.44
N PRO A 621 23.46 3.96 38.28
CA PRO A 621 24.88 4.06 38.61
C PRO A 621 25.80 3.20 37.73
N THR A 622 27.07 3.58 37.70
CA THR A 622 28.16 2.99 36.91
C THR A 622 28.98 1.96 37.71
N SER A 623 29.03 0.69 37.29
CA SER A 623 30.22 -0.18 37.44
C SER A 623 30.09 -1.50 36.66
N TRP A 624 31.01 -1.75 35.71
CA TRP A 624 31.32 -3.08 35.20
C TRP A 624 32.85 -3.23 35.08
N SER A 625 33.37 -4.34 35.60
CA SER A 625 34.79 -4.71 35.68
C SER A 625 35.23 -5.53 34.47
N TRP A 626 36.48 -5.31 34.02
CA TRP A 626 37.15 -5.97 32.91
C TRP A 626 37.73 -7.35 33.28
N MET A 627 37.78 -8.31 32.33
CA MET A 627 38.60 -9.53 32.42
C MET A 627 39.84 -9.47 31.50
N PRO A 628 40.98 -10.10 31.87
CA PRO A 628 42.28 -9.91 31.22
C PRO A 628 42.62 -10.96 30.13
N ARG A 629 43.61 -10.61 29.28
CA ARG A 629 44.13 -11.31 28.09
C ARG A 629 44.76 -12.72 28.28
N SER A 630 44.62 -13.39 29.44
CA SER A 630 45.39 -14.62 29.72
C SER A 630 44.72 -15.94 29.28
N TRP A 631 43.67 -15.92 28.47
CA TRP A 631 42.93 -17.14 28.03
C TRP A 631 43.36 -17.70 26.66
N LEU A 632 44.41 -17.15 26.03
CA LEU A 632 44.85 -17.55 24.68
C LEU A 632 45.92 -18.66 24.63
N THR A 633 46.32 -19.27 25.75
CA THR A 633 47.44 -20.23 25.76
C THR A 633 47.19 -21.56 26.49
N SER A 634 45.96 -21.93 26.82
CA SER A 634 45.67 -23.26 27.37
C SER A 634 44.72 -24.04 26.46
N GLY A 635 45.20 -25.14 25.89
CA GLY A 635 44.47 -26.06 25.01
C GLY A 635 43.34 -26.83 25.71
N LEU A 636 42.29 -26.11 26.11
CA LEU A 636 40.99 -26.66 26.49
C LEU A 636 39.97 -26.36 25.37
N PRO A 637 38.98 -27.24 25.14
CA PRO A 637 38.00 -27.06 24.07
C PRO A 637 37.19 -25.77 24.31
N ILE A 638 37.17 -24.91 23.31
CA ILE A 638 36.31 -23.72 23.27
C ILE A 638 34.84 -24.20 23.32
N PRO A 639 34.02 -23.78 24.29
CA PRO A 639 32.66 -24.28 24.41
C PRO A 639 31.77 -23.75 23.28
N THR A 640 30.81 -24.57 22.86
CA THR A 640 29.75 -24.37 21.85
C THR A 640 28.75 -23.24 22.18
N THR A 641 29.24 -22.10 22.64
CA THR A 641 28.41 -21.11 23.35
C THR A 641 27.83 -20.03 22.44
N TRP A 642 26.51 -20.06 22.33
CA TRP A 642 25.66 -18.90 22.05
C TRP A 642 25.85 -17.82 23.12
N LEU A 643 25.69 -16.55 22.75
CA LEU A 643 25.47 -15.47 23.71
C LEU A 643 23.96 -15.37 23.99
N GLN A 644 23.50 -15.94 25.10
CA GLN A 644 22.13 -15.81 25.57
C GLN A 644 22.01 -14.52 26.40
N LEU A 645 21.30 -13.51 25.90
CA LEU A 645 20.98 -12.32 26.66
C LEU A 645 19.73 -12.58 27.50
N THR A 646 19.80 -12.32 28.82
CA THR A 646 18.67 -12.41 29.74
C THR A 646 18.40 -11.03 30.37
N TRP A 647 17.12 -10.65 30.49
CA TRP A 647 16.67 -9.43 31.17
C TRP A 647 15.46 -9.74 32.06
N THR A 648 15.35 -9.05 33.21
CA THR A 648 14.31 -9.25 34.24
C THR A 648 13.37 -8.05 34.32
N GLU A 649 12.06 -8.28 34.55
CA GLU A 649 11.05 -7.21 34.74
C GLU A 649 10.13 -7.42 35.96
N ASP A 650 9.59 -6.29 36.46
CA ASP A 650 8.74 -6.12 37.66
C ASP A 650 7.41 -6.91 37.56
N PRO A 651 7.02 -7.70 38.57
CA PRO A 651 5.88 -8.62 38.55
C PRO A 651 4.45 -7.99 38.50
N ARG A 652 4.29 -6.70 38.19
CA ARG A 652 3.00 -5.99 38.33
C ARG A 652 2.13 -5.82 37.08
N ARG A 653 2.50 -6.35 35.90
CA ARG A 653 1.64 -6.31 34.69
C ARG A 653 1.78 -7.54 33.78
N PRO A 654 0.88 -8.54 33.85
CA PRO A 654 0.86 -9.64 32.90
C PRO A 654 -0.08 -9.36 31.71
N GLY A 655 0.38 -9.59 30.47
CA GLY A 655 -0.48 -9.68 29.28
C GLY A 655 -0.11 -8.78 28.09
N ARG A 656 0.93 -9.15 27.33
CA ARG A 656 1.08 -8.88 25.88
C ARG A 656 1.95 -9.99 25.27
N ASP A 657 1.52 -10.55 24.14
CA ASP A 657 2.26 -11.58 23.40
C ASP A 657 3.67 -11.10 23.07
N THR A 658 4.67 -11.72 23.69
CA THR A 658 6.08 -11.30 23.58
C THR A 658 6.75 -12.16 22.52
N LYS A 659 6.99 -11.60 21.33
CA LYS A 659 7.79 -12.28 20.28
C LYS A 659 9.26 -12.38 20.71
N ILE A 660 9.89 -13.52 20.45
CA ILE A 660 11.30 -13.80 20.76
C ILE A 660 12.15 -13.60 19.50
N PHE A 661 13.26 -12.86 19.63
CA PHE A 661 14.07 -12.38 18.51
C PHE A 661 15.32 -13.24 18.29
N ALA A 662 15.68 -13.43 17.02
CA ALA A 662 17.04 -13.77 16.63
C ALA A 662 17.70 -12.57 15.91
N LEU A 663 18.91 -12.20 16.35
CA LEU A 663 19.72 -11.12 15.78
C LEU A 663 20.90 -11.74 15.02
N ALA A 664 21.11 -11.30 13.78
CA ALA A 664 22.30 -11.62 12.98
C ALA A 664 23.44 -10.64 13.26
#